data_AF-A0A0D7AJ66-F1
#
_entry.id   AF-A0A0D7AJ66-F1
#
_cell.length_a   1.000
_cell.length_b   1.000
_cell.length_c   1.000
_cell.angle_alpha   90.00
_cell.angle_beta   90.00
_cell.angle_gamma   90.00
#
_symmetry.space_group_name_H-M   'P 1'
#
loop_
_entity.id
_entity.type
_entity.pdbx_description
1 polymer ?
#
loop_
_entity_poly.entity_id
_entity_poly.type
_entity_poly.pdbx_seq_one_letter_code
_entity_poly.pdbx_strand_id
1 'polypeptide(L)'
;MQEPPITRVSGTRPGLLDSAQRMRILRHPQAILLFATYDPFAASSSSTPAILPPSASKQSRTKRIVCEFLADGSFATWRFVPDARLYDGIPDEGTWPRAVDICGQFVYMDENQWDIYKLDPCYECLVGARYSTMIRKSKFVPHSSSHEQSSTTRKPFTNLRPTRVIPVRKARSSSLPDGPDEFIAPHSVPQKTAFKQFAGIHRDQELEQTRQIRRGHNQIRTERLTTKSAARADGYCNFTNVTFKFGCEDAVVVEDIDMEDGTIPTAAPQFTFPTFGKRKGASSSESLFREGADFMDLDNSMKRSRDGPHPEASRRQYDRMQFEFTRERQDRREKNKNRWFTDNPFAFNNGPFVPSFAFGLPPPWRQRTTVDERGPADSETSGQSAGGHAAAPTSPVVDSTHYREPEPESDDDDDDESVIAESNHIDDDLDARAFEEAEAAHQAQQLHDAEIAASRRKMAEIAFAEKVAKAQNAEEQAHIQEQERAKAEADARAQEEIRREQAATVEQDQADDTRGPTKPNSDELERDKILRKQREDQQAAQKAAKEEEDNRNRVRRAHLAEQLANLRETYRFSWPFDIATRYFHTGTEFLELTWKLGLGDTLTLETIPWPIEKNPRDVQPSEIGYEAVEPFFAKIGESMSTHAYFKLLRLTLIRFHPDKWGRFFEIYNYDPLLRAALESAISGISKAVSSQMTEARSRM
;
A
#
# COMPACT_ATOMS: atom_id res chain seq x y z
N MET A 1 5.01 -7.48 -57.34
CA MET A 1 5.42 -8.71 -56.63
C MET A 1 4.54 -8.80 -55.39
N GLN A 2 4.08 -9.98 -54.99
CA GLN A 2 3.41 -10.14 -53.69
C GLN A 2 4.48 -10.24 -52.60
N GLU A 3 4.28 -9.56 -51.48
CA GLU A 3 5.13 -9.74 -50.30
C GLU A 3 4.87 -11.12 -49.67
N PRO A 4 5.91 -11.83 -49.18
CA PRO A 4 5.73 -13.12 -48.55
C PRO A 4 4.91 -12.98 -47.25
N PRO A 5 4.00 -13.92 -46.94
CA PRO A 5 3.16 -13.83 -45.75
C PRO A 5 4.01 -13.87 -44.47
N ILE A 6 3.98 -12.78 -43.71
CA ILE A 6 4.73 -12.63 -42.45
C ILE A 6 4.21 -13.66 -41.44
N THR A 7 5.07 -14.59 -41.03
CA THR A 7 4.75 -15.59 -40.01
C THR A 7 4.57 -14.90 -38.65
N ARG A 8 3.56 -15.28 -37.88
CA ARG A 8 3.32 -14.76 -36.51
C ARG A 8 3.55 -15.86 -35.47
N VAL A 9 4.29 -15.55 -34.42
CA VAL A 9 4.56 -16.44 -33.27
C VAL A 9 4.27 -15.72 -31.95
N SER A 10 3.81 -16.45 -30.94
CA SER A 10 3.46 -15.88 -29.62
C SER A 10 3.36 -16.94 -28.54
N GLY A 11 3.42 -16.52 -27.27
CA GLY A 11 3.32 -17.39 -26.09
C GLY A 11 4.67 -17.93 -25.62
N THR A 12 4.68 -18.78 -24.60
CA THR A 12 5.91 -19.17 -23.87
C THR A 12 6.51 -20.51 -24.28
N ARG A 13 5.99 -21.15 -25.35
CA ARG A 13 6.49 -22.45 -25.85
C ARG A 13 7.78 -22.26 -26.67
N PRO A 14 8.92 -22.86 -26.29
CA PRO A 14 10.14 -22.79 -27.08
C PRO A 14 10.07 -23.70 -28.31
N GLY A 15 10.82 -23.34 -29.35
CA GLY A 15 11.03 -24.14 -30.55
C GLY A 15 9.87 -24.16 -31.55
N LEU A 16 9.18 -23.02 -31.72
CA LEU A 16 8.15 -22.87 -32.76
C LEU A 16 8.73 -22.77 -34.18
N LEU A 17 9.99 -22.34 -34.33
CA LEU A 17 10.69 -22.22 -35.62
C LEU A 17 11.99 -23.05 -35.71
N ASP A 18 12.63 -23.34 -34.57
CA ASP A 18 13.72 -24.32 -34.45
C ASP A 18 13.33 -25.35 -33.38
N SER A 19 12.93 -26.55 -33.81
CA SER A 19 12.52 -27.62 -32.89
C SER A 19 13.62 -28.05 -31.90
N ALA A 20 14.89 -27.86 -32.25
CA ALA A 20 16.02 -28.19 -31.37
C ALA A 20 16.24 -27.16 -30.25
N GLN A 21 15.69 -25.94 -30.36
CA GLN A 21 15.76 -24.90 -29.33
C GLN A 21 15.24 -25.39 -27.97
N ARG A 22 14.17 -26.20 -27.96
CA ARG A 22 13.60 -26.76 -26.73
C ARG A 22 14.64 -27.54 -25.90
N MET A 23 15.50 -28.30 -26.57
CA MET A 23 16.55 -29.11 -25.93
C MET A 23 17.78 -28.30 -25.49
N ARG A 24 17.90 -27.03 -25.92
CA ARG A 24 19.00 -26.14 -25.53
C ARG A 24 18.61 -25.18 -24.39
N ILE A 25 17.35 -24.75 -24.35
CA ILE A 25 16.86 -23.82 -23.31
C ILE A 25 16.41 -24.56 -22.06
N LEU A 26 15.57 -25.60 -22.17
CA LEU A 26 14.97 -26.26 -21.01
C LEU A 26 16.00 -27.10 -20.25
N ARG A 27 15.97 -27.02 -18.92
CA ARG A 27 16.70 -27.94 -18.03
C ARG A 27 16.01 -29.30 -17.95
N HIS A 28 14.69 -29.35 -18.06
CA HIS A 28 13.91 -30.59 -18.09
C HIS A 28 13.05 -30.70 -19.35
N PRO A 29 13.03 -31.82 -20.09
CA PRO A 29 12.36 -31.90 -21.40
C PRO A 29 10.86 -31.56 -21.37
N GLN A 30 10.18 -31.88 -20.27
CA GLN A 30 8.75 -31.63 -20.06
C GLN A 30 8.42 -30.24 -19.50
N ALA A 31 9.43 -29.41 -19.18
CA ALA A 31 9.19 -28.15 -18.51
C ALA A 31 8.46 -27.10 -19.37
N ILE A 32 7.78 -26.18 -18.69
CA ILE A 32 7.09 -25.02 -19.23
C ILE A 32 7.81 -23.77 -18.73
N LEU A 33 8.05 -22.82 -19.63
CA LEU A 33 8.57 -21.50 -19.28
C LEU A 33 7.41 -20.54 -18.99
N LEU A 34 7.53 -19.75 -17.94
CA LEU A 34 6.71 -18.57 -17.69
C LEU A 34 7.64 -17.36 -17.49
N PHE A 35 7.27 -16.22 -18.07
CA PHE A 35 8.05 -14.99 -17.96
C PHE A 35 7.39 -14.03 -16.98
N ALA A 36 8.20 -13.35 -16.18
CA ALA A 36 7.75 -12.36 -15.22
C ALA A 36 8.71 -11.16 -15.14
N THR A 37 8.20 -10.05 -14.63
CA THR A 37 8.96 -8.82 -14.42
C THR A 37 9.48 -8.79 -12.99
N TYR A 38 10.79 -8.94 -12.82
CA TYR A 38 11.48 -8.78 -11.56
C TYR A 38 11.75 -7.30 -11.28
N ASP A 39 11.11 -6.78 -10.24
CA ASP A 39 11.44 -5.50 -9.63
C ASP A 39 12.36 -5.74 -8.42
N PRO A 40 13.61 -5.23 -8.42
CA PRO A 40 14.50 -5.35 -7.26
C PRO A 40 13.94 -4.68 -6.00
N PHE A 41 13.08 -3.66 -6.11
CA PHE A 41 12.46 -3.03 -4.95
C PHE A 41 11.39 -3.93 -4.33
N ALA A 42 10.55 -4.58 -5.14
CA ALA A 42 9.54 -5.54 -4.67
C ALA A 42 10.16 -6.81 -4.07
N ALA A 43 11.30 -7.27 -4.61
CA ALA A 43 12.05 -8.41 -4.08
C ALA A 43 12.85 -8.08 -2.79
N SER A 44 13.10 -6.79 -2.52
CA SER A 44 13.87 -6.36 -1.34
C SER A 44 12.98 -6.27 -0.11
N SER A 45 12.97 -7.29 0.73
CA SER A 45 12.25 -7.27 2.03
C SER A 45 12.79 -6.25 3.04
N SER A 46 13.83 -5.50 2.68
CA SER A 46 14.37 -4.35 3.39
C SER A 46 13.41 -3.15 3.26
N SER A 47 12.57 -2.93 4.27
CA SER A 47 11.67 -1.76 4.33
C SER A 47 12.40 -0.41 4.52
N THR A 48 13.72 -0.43 4.73
CA THR A 48 14.58 0.75 4.63
C THR A 48 15.00 0.98 3.18
N PRO A 49 14.71 2.15 2.58
CA PRO A 49 15.17 2.48 1.23
C PRO A 49 16.68 2.72 1.25
N ALA A 50 17.45 1.67 0.96
CA ALA A 50 18.89 1.75 0.83
C ALA A 50 19.25 2.78 -0.27
N ILE A 51 19.99 3.82 0.11
CA ILE A 51 20.45 4.87 -0.82
C ILE A 51 21.54 4.26 -1.71
N LEU A 52 21.11 3.59 -2.79
CA LEU A 52 22.02 3.00 -3.77
C LEU A 52 22.86 4.12 -4.42
N PRO A 53 24.17 3.89 -4.62
CA PRO A 53 25.05 4.91 -5.19
C PRO A 53 24.60 5.27 -6.62
N PRO A 54 24.74 6.53 -7.07
CA PRO A 54 24.13 7.01 -8.33
C PRO A 54 24.62 6.33 -9.62
N SER A 55 25.68 5.52 -9.57
CA SER A 55 26.06 4.60 -10.66
C SER A 55 25.06 3.45 -10.88
N ALA A 56 24.19 3.15 -9.91
CA ALA A 56 23.09 2.20 -10.01
C ALA A 56 21.91 2.73 -10.87
N SER A 57 22.01 3.91 -11.48
CA SER A 57 21.01 4.50 -12.38
C SER A 57 20.70 3.69 -13.65
N LYS A 58 21.48 2.64 -13.96
CA LYS A 58 21.14 1.62 -14.97
C LYS A 58 20.51 0.34 -14.38
N GLN A 59 20.59 0.13 -13.07
CA GLN A 59 20.04 -1.04 -12.37
C GLN A 59 18.59 -0.83 -11.90
N SER A 60 18.07 0.39 -11.97
CA SER A 60 16.67 0.73 -11.66
C SER A 60 15.65 0.27 -12.73
N ARG A 61 16.11 -0.33 -13.83
CA ARG A 61 15.23 -0.96 -14.81
C ARG A 61 14.76 -2.31 -14.30
N THR A 62 13.45 -2.53 -14.32
CA THR A 62 12.82 -3.83 -14.12
C THR A 62 13.43 -4.86 -15.07
N LYS A 63 13.77 -6.04 -14.56
CA LYS A 63 14.42 -7.11 -15.33
C LYS A 63 13.43 -8.20 -15.68
N ARG A 64 13.55 -8.77 -16.87
CA ARG A 64 12.80 -9.98 -17.23
C ARG A 64 13.44 -11.20 -16.56
N ILE A 65 12.63 -12.01 -15.89
CA ILE A 65 13.01 -13.34 -15.40
C ILE A 65 12.18 -14.41 -16.10
N VAL A 66 12.76 -15.59 -16.25
CA VAL A 66 12.05 -16.79 -16.66
C VAL A 66 12.02 -17.77 -15.50
N CYS A 67 10.82 -18.27 -15.20
CA CYS A 67 10.55 -19.34 -14.27
C CYS A 67 10.28 -20.62 -15.06
N GLU A 68 10.90 -21.71 -14.63
CA GLU A 68 10.81 -23.02 -15.27
C GLU A 68 10.04 -23.96 -14.33
N PHE A 69 8.85 -24.40 -14.78
CA PHE A 69 7.94 -25.28 -14.05
C PHE A 69 7.90 -26.66 -14.70
N LEU A 70 7.76 -27.71 -13.91
CA LEU A 70 7.52 -29.07 -14.39
C LEU A 70 6.04 -29.26 -14.76
N ALA A 71 5.74 -30.35 -15.47
CA ALA A 71 4.40 -30.64 -15.99
C ALA A 71 3.36 -31.01 -14.91
N ASP A 72 3.82 -31.29 -13.69
CA ASP A 72 3.01 -31.45 -12.48
C ASP A 72 2.68 -30.11 -11.78
N GLY A 73 3.18 -28.99 -12.32
CA GLY A 73 3.04 -27.65 -11.74
C GLY A 73 4.09 -27.30 -10.68
N SER A 74 5.01 -28.22 -10.35
CA SER A 74 6.07 -27.94 -9.38
C SER A 74 7.11 -26.95 -9.96
N PHE A 75 7.58 -26.04 -9.11
CA PHE A 75 8.57 -25.03 -9.49
C PHE A 75 9.97 -25.64 -9.48
N ALA A 76 10.64 -25.67 -10.64
CA ALA A 76 11.98 -26.24 -10.75
C ALA A 76 13.07 -25.19 -10.49
N THR A 77 13.14 -24.13 -11.30
CA THR A 77 14.15 -23.06 -11.16
C THR A 77 13.66 -21.73 -11.72
N TRP A 78 14.39 -20.65 -11.46
CA TRP A 78 14.28 -19.40 -12.21
C TRP A 78 15.67 -18.90 -12.63
N ARG A 79 15.71 -17.98 -13.60
CA ARG A 79 16.91 -17.23 -14.02
C ARG A 79 16.51 -15.89 -14.65
N PHE A 80 17.42 -14.94 -14.68
CA PHE A 80 17.25 -13.73 -15.49
C PHE A 80 17.28 -14.08 -16.99
N VAL A 81 16.45 -13.39 -17.77
CA VAL A 81 16.60 -13.36 -19.23
C VAL A 81 17.79 -12.44 -19.57
N PRO A 82 18.71 -12.83 -20.47
CA PRO A 82 19.77 -11.94 -20.92
C PRO A 82 19.21 -10.67 -21.61
N ASP A 83 19.88 -9.54 -21.42
CA ASP A 83 19.60 -8.30 -22.14
C ASP A 83 20.01 -8.46 -23.63
N ALA A 84 19.22 -7.94 -24.58
CA ALA A 84 19.60 -7.95 -25.99
C ALA A 84 20.81 -7.04 -26.27
N ARG A 85 21.57 -7.35 -27.34
CA ARG A 85 22.62 -6.45 -27.82
C ARG A 85 22.01 -5.27 -28.59
N LEU A 86 21.88 -4.14 -27.91
CA LEU A 86 21.50 -2.86 -28.50
C LEU A 86 22.66 -2.30 -29.33
N TYR A 87 22.39 -1.79 -30.54
CA TYR A 87 23.35 -0.97 -31.29
C TYR A 87 23.51 0.43 -30.66
N ASP A 88 24.63 1.10 -30.96
CA ASP A 88 24.93 2.43 -30.45
C ASP A 88 23.80 3.45 -30.68
N GLY A 89 23.47 4.22 -29.64
CA GLY A 89 22.40 5.22 -29.65
C GLY A 89 20.99 4.69 -29.33
N ILE A 90 20.81 3.38 -29.14
CA ILE A 90 19.50 2.78 -28.82
C ILE A 90 19.34 2.69 -27.29
N PRO A 91 18.28 3.28 -26.69
CA PRO A 91 18.15 3.38 -25.23
C PRO A 91 17.62 2.10 -24.55
N ASP A 92 16.86 1.28 -25.25
CA ASP A 92 16.16 0.09 -24.73
C ASP A 92 15.77 -0.86 -25.87
N GLU A 93 15.15 -2.00 -25.54
CA GLU A 93 14.74 -2.97 -26.54
C GLU A 93 13.52 -2.50 -27.39
N GLY A 94 12.78 -1.45 -27.00
CA GLY A 94 11.54 -1.01 -27.65
C GLY A 94 10.30 -1.80 -27.23
N THR A 95 9.16 -1.51 -27.88
CA THR A 95 7.87 -2.16 -27.59
C THR A 95 7.64 -3.45 -28.38
N TRP A 96 6.75 -4.30 -27.84
CA TRP A 96 6.32 -5.58 -28.39
C TRP A 96 4.78 -5.65 -28.49
N PRO A 97 4.19 -6.47 -29.37
CA PRO A 97 4.83 -7.32 -30.37
C PRO A 97 5.34 -6.53 -31.60
N ARG A 98 6.29 -7.11 -32.35
CA ARG A 98 6.86 -6.48 -33.56
C ARG A 98 7.46 -7.49 -34.54
N ALA A 99 7.78 -7.03 -35.74
CA ALA A 99 8.55 -7.78 -36.73
C ALA A 99 10.04 -7.87 -36.35
N VAL A 100 10.61 -9.06 -36.53
CA VAL A 100 12.00 -9.43 -36.24
C VAL A 100 12.54 -10.26 -37.40
N ASP A 101 13.74 -9.93 -37.89
CA ASP A 101 14.46 -10.73 -38.88
C ASP A 101 15.16 -11.91 -38.19
N ILE A 102 14.64 -13.12 -38.38
CA ILE A 102 15.24 -14.36 -37.89
C ILE A 102 15.99 -15.02 -39.05
N CYS A 103 17.30 -14.86 -39.07
CA CYS A 103 18.21 -15.49 -40.05
C CYS A 103 17.84 -15.25 -41.54
N GLY A 104 17.22 -14.12 -41.87
CA GLY A 104 16.76 -13.75 -43.21
C GLY A 104 15.24 -13.82 -43.41
N GLN A 105 14.47 -14.26 -42.41
CA GLN A 105 13.01 -14.35 -42.46
C GLN A 105 12.36 -13.39 -41.45
N PHE A 106 11.52 -12.47 -41.94
CA PHE A 106 10.73 -11.61 -41.06
C PHE A 106 9.58 -12.38 -40.39
N VAL A 107 9.57 -12.35 -39.06
CA VAL A 107 8.56 -12.98 -38.21
C VAL A 107 8.02 -11.94 -37.23
N TYR A 108 6.69 -11.88 -37.06
CA TYR A 108 6.05 -11.04 -36.06
C TYR A 108 5.93 -11.78 -34.73
N MET A 109 6.61 -11.32 -33.68
CA MET A 109 6.68 -12.00 -32.39
C MET A 109 6.30 -11.11 -31.20
N ASP A 110 5.87 -11.74 -30.10
CA ASP A 110 5.71 -11.11 -28.80
C ASP A 110 7.01 -11.11 -27.97
N GLU A 111 6.98 -10.39 -26.84
CA GLU A 111 8.09 -10.29 -25.89
C GLU A 111 8.53 -11.66 -25.34
N ASN A 112 7.58 -12.58 -25.15
CA ASN A 112 7.84 -13.91 -24.60
C ASN A 112 8.63 -14.78 -25.59
N GLN A 113 8.26 -14.79 -26.88
CA GLN A 113 9.05 -15.46 -27.92
C GLN A 113 10.42 -14.81 -28.08
N TRP A 114 10.53 -13.48 -27.99
CA TRP A 114 11.84 -12.82 -28.02
C TRP A 114 12.74 -13.21 -26.86
N ASP A 115 12.21 -13.23 -25.63
CA ASP A 115 12.95 -13.66 -24.45
C ASP A 115 13.38 -15.13 -24.52
N ILE A 116 12.59 -16.00 -25.17
CA ILE A 116 12.99 -17.39 -25.48
C ILE A 116 14.25 -17.41 -26.35
N TYR A 117 14.34 -16.61 -27.43
CA TYR A 117 15.55 -16.58 -28.24
C TYR A 117 16.75 -15.96 -27.51
N LYS A 118 16.54 -15.01 -26.58
CA LYS A 118 17.61 -14.46 -25.72
C LYS A 118 18.16 -15.49 -24.71
N LEU A 119 17.41 -16.55 -24.38
CA LEU A 119 17.87 -17.63 -23.51
C LEU A 119 18.70 -18.72 -24.22
N ASP A 120 18.77 -18.71 -25.56
CA ASP A 120 19.39 -19.76 -26.36
C ASP A 120 20.81 -19.36 -26.83
N PRO A 121 21.89 -20.02 -26.35
CA PRO A 121 23.27 -19.65 -26.71
C PRO A 121 23.60 -19.87 -28.20
N CYS A 122 22.78 -20.61 -28.95
CA CYS A 122 22.92 -20.72 -30.40
C CYS A 122 22.43 -19.48 -31.17
N TYR A 123 21.83 -18.49 -30.50
CA TYR A 123 21.33 -17.27 -31.12
C TYR A 123 21.95 -15.99 -30.53
N GLU A 124 22.12 -14.99 -31.39
CA GLU A 124 22.55 -13.64 -31.04
C GLU A 124 21.39 -12.68 -31.35
N CYS A 125 20.76 -12.15 -30.31
CA CYS A 125 19.64 -11.23 -30.39
C CYS A 125 20.13 -9.77 -30.39
N LEU A 126 19.84 -9.06 -31.47
CA LEU A 126 20.32 -7.72 -31.78
C LEU A 126 19.14 -6.76 -31.99
N VAL A 127 19.21 -5.56 -31.42
CA VAL A 127 18.25 -4.48 -31.69
C VAL A 127 19.00 -3.37 -32.42
N GLY A 128 18.71 -3.21 -33.71
CA GLY A 128 19.37 -2.28 -34.62
C GLY A 128 18.62 -0.97 -34.83
N ALA A 129 19.33 0.02 -35.38
CA ALA A 129 18.78 1.34 -35.66
C ALA A 129 17.58 1.25 -36.62
N ARG A 130 16.64 2.20 -36.51
CA ARG A 130 15.34 2.17 -37.21
C ARG A 130 14.50 0.91 -36.88
N TYR A 131 14.57 0.45 -35.63
CA TYR A 131 13.79 -0.70 -35.10
C TYR A 131 14.09 -2.05 -35.76
N SER A 132 15.21 -2.15 -36.50
CA SER A 132 15.64 -3.38 -37.18
C SER A 132 16.09 -4.43 -36.16
N THR A 133 15.13 -5.22 -35.68
CA THR A 133 15.34 -6.25 -34.66
C THR A 133 15.70 -7.56 -35.35
N MET A 134 16.77 -8.22 -34.91
CA MET A 134 17.36 -9.34 -35.65
C MET A 134 17.87 -10.45 -34.73
N ILE A 135 17.66 -11.69 -35.15
CA ILE A 135 18.14 -12.91 -34.50
C ILE A 135 19.03 -13.64 -35.49
N ARG A 136 20.34 -13.65 -35.20
CA ARG A 136 21.34 -14.37 -35.99
C ARG A 136 21.71 -15.67 -35.29
N LYS A 137 22.03 -16.73 -36.05
CA LYS A 137 22.72 -17.89 -35.46
C LYS A 137 24.10 -17.44 -34.99
N SER A 138 24.35 -17.58 -33.70
CA SER A 138 25.62 -17.24 -33.07
C SER A 138 26.72 -18.14 -33.66
N LYS A 139 27.88 -17.56 -33.97
CA LYS A 139 29.09 -18.32 -34.36
C LYS A 139 29.76 -18.93 -33.13
N PHE A 140 28.97 -19.55 -32.25
CA PHE A 140 29.45 -20.08 -30.98
C PHE A 140 30.30 -21.32 -31.22
N VAL A 141 31.61 -21.12 -31.36
CA VAL A 141 32.59 -22.19 -31.18
C VAL A 141 32.41 -22.67 -29.75
N PRO A 142 32.01 -23.93 -29.51
CA PRO A 142 31.86 -24.42 -28.16
C PRO A 142 33.22 -24.32 -27.46
N HIS A 143 33.32 -23.45 -26.46
CA HIS A 143 34.46 -23.44 -25.57
C HIS A 143 34.46 -24.77 -24.83
N SER A 144 35.24 -25.73 -25.34
CA SER A 144 35.48 -27.01 -24.70
C SER A 144 35.99 -26.74 -23.30
N SER A 145 35.14 -26.99 -22.30
CA SER A 145 35.46 -26.79 -20.89
C SER A 145 36.47 -27.85 -20.47
N SER A 146 37.74 -27.60 -20.80
CA SER A 146 38.91 -28.34 -20.31
C SER A 146 38.96 -28.16 -18.80
N HIS A 147 38.31 -29.10 -18.10
CA HIS A 147 38.08 -29.05 -16.68
C HIS A 147 39.36 -29.43 -15.92
N GLU A 148 40.40 -28.61 -16.01
CA GLU A 148 41.61 -28.76 -15.21
C GLU A 148 41.26 -28.68 -13.72
N GLN A 149 41.25 -29.83 -13.06
CA GLN A 149 41.00 -29.96 -11.64
C GLN A 149 42.25 -29.51 -10.88
N SER A 150 42.40 -28.20 -10.69
CA SER A 150 43.51 -27.63 -9.92
C SER A 150 43.39 -28.03 -8.44
N SER A 151 44.21 -29.01 -8.05
CA SER A 151 44.20 -29.60 -6.72
C SER A 151 44.97 -28.75 -5.71
N THR A 152 44.28 -28.37 -4.63
CA THR A 152 44.83 -28.19 -3.28
C THR A 152 46.24 -27.58 -3.11
N THR A 153 46.30 -26.32 -2.68
CA THR A 153 47.19 -25.91 -1.58
C THR A 153 46.60 -24.70 -0.87
N ARG A 154 46.28 -24.83 0.44
CA ARG A 154 45.95 -23.69 1.30
C ARG A 154 47.23 -23.04 1.81
N LYS A 155 47.35 -21.72 1.68
CA LYS A 155 48.19 -20.88 2.55
C LYS A 155 47.39 -19.61 2.92
N PRO A 156 47.44 -19.15 4.18
CA PRO A 156 46.75 -17.95 4.59
C PRO A 156 47.50 -16.71 4.06
N PHE A 157 46.77 -15.69 3.62
CA PHE A 157 47.33 -14.37 3.38
C PHE A 157 46.59 -13.32 4.22
N THR A 158 47.38 -12.53 4.93
CA THR A 158 46.92 -11.44 5.79
C THR A 158 46.55 -10.20 4.97
N ASN A 159 45.81 -9.29 5.60
CA ASN A 159 45.41 -8.01 5.03
C ASN A 159 46.60 -7.19 4.52
N LEU A 160 46.45 -6.52 3.37
CA LEU A 160 46.92 -5.15 3.15
C LEU A 160 46.17 -4.51 1.97
N ARG A 161 45.81 -3.21 2.09
CA ARG A 161 45.12 -2.43 1.04
C ARG A 161 46.12 -1.55 0.27
N PRO A 162 46.13 -1.56 -1.07
CA PRO A 162 46.81 -0.54 -1.87
C PRO A 162 45.85 0.61 -2.25
N THR A 163 46.06 1.80 -1.70
CA THR A 163 45.41 3.04 -2.17
C THR A 163 46.12 3.58 -3.42
N ARG A 164 45.36 4.07 -4.40
CA ARG A 164 45.90 4.68 -5.63
C ARG A 164 45.27 6.06 -5.86
N VAL A 165 46.10 7.04 -6.21
CA VAL A 165 45.71 8.45 -6.40
C VAL A 165 45.76 8.82 -7.89
N ILE A 166 44.80 9.64 -8.35
CA ILE A 166 44.81 10.31 -9.65
C ILE A 166 44.39 11.78 -9.42
N PRO A 167 45.05 12.80 -10.04
CA PRO A 167 44.96 14.20 -9.61
C PRO A 167 43.90 15.06 -10.32
N VAL A 168 43.63 16.24 -9.76
CA VAL A 168 42.73 17.29 -10.30
C VAL A 168 43.53 18.48 -10.83
N ARG A 169 43.05 19.14 -11.91
CA ARG A 169 43.63 20.37 -12.49
C ARG A 169 42.98 21.66 -11.95
N LYS A 170 43.76 22.75 -11.93
CA LYS A 170 43.32 24.14 -11.64
C LYS A 170 42.37 24.66 -12.74
N ALA A 171 41.37 25.54 -12.55
CA ALA A 171 41.07 26.63 -11.60
C ALA A 171 41.49 28.06 -12.05
N ARG A 172 40.55 29.02 -11.92
CA ARG A 172 40.64 30.49 -12.17
C ARG A 172 39.37 31.13 -11.53
N SER A 173 39.40 31.83 -10.39
CA SER A 173 39.63 33.28 -10.14
C SER A 173 38.74 34.23 -10.98
N SER A 174 38.09 35.29 -10.47
CA SER A 174 37.99 35.95 -9.12
C SER A 174 36.63 36.71 -9.02
N SER A 175 36.26 37.69 -8.15
CA SER A 175 36.94 38.57 -7.15
C SER A 175 35.91 39.18 -6.14
N LEU A 176 36.37 39.96 -5.16
CA LEU A 176 35.58 40.92 -4.32
C LEU A 176 35.92 42.38 -4.72
N PRO A 177 35.15 43.43 -4.31
CA PRO A 177 35.24 44.12 -2.98
C PRO A 177 33.86 44.20 -2.25
N ASP A 178 33.70 44.35 -0.93
CA ASP A 178 34.16 45.32 0.11
C ASP A 178 33.42 46.69 0.15
N GLY A 179 32.91 47.08 1.34
CA GLY A 179 32.24 48.37 1.64
C GLY A 179 31.26 48.33 2.85
N PRO A 180 31.36 49.19 3.91
CA PRO A 180 30.66 48.93 5.19
C PRO A 180 29.84 50.08 5.85
N ASP A 181 29.17 49.71 6.96
CA ASP A 181 29.01 50.42 8.26
C ASP A 181 27.79 51.35 8.61
N GLU A 182 27.73 51.61 9.93
CA GLU A 182 26.96 52.58 10.75
C GLU A 182 25.56 52.24 11.32
N PHE A 183 25.12 53.09 12.27
CA PHE A 183 24.47 52.75 13.54
C PHE A 183 23.17 53.56 13.79
N ILE A 184 22.54 53.35 14.98
CA ILE A 184 21.60 54.25 15.73
C ILE A 184 20.21 53.65 16.05
N ALA A 185 19.76 53.89 17.29
CA ALA A 185 18.41 53.72 17.86
C ALA A 185 18.30 54.64 19.12
N PRO A 186 17.19 54.73 19.89
CA PRO A 186 15.80 54.29 19.70
C PRO A 186 14.74 55.39 20.06
N HIS A 187 13.47 54.97 20.27
CA HIS A 187 12.38 55.56 21.10
C HIS A 187 11.13 56.16 20.41
N SER A 188 9.95 55.61 20.73
CA SER A 188 8.84 56.28 21.45
C SER A 188 7.55 55.42 21.48
N VAL A 189 6.60 55.74 22.39
CA VAL A 189 5.31 55.03 22.57
C VAL A 189 4.18 56.04 22.87
N PRO A 190 3.02 55.98 22.18
CA PRO A 190 1.82 56.72 22.58
C PRO A 190 0.72 55.83 23.20
N GLN A 191 -0.16 56.45 23.98
CA GLN A 191 -1.24 55.78 24.75
C GLN A 191 -2.58 55.68 23.98
N LYS A 192 -3.52 54.89 24.52
CA LYS A 192 -4.90 54.75 24.03
C LYS A 192 -5.87 55.61 24.86
N THR A 193 -6.81 56.29 24.21
CA THR A 193 -8.02 56.86 24.82
C THR A 193 -9.27 56.50 24.01
N ALA A 194 -10.46 56.73 24.57
CA ALA A 194 -11.70 56.05 24.17
C ALA A 194 -12.51 56.73 23.05
N PHE A 195 -13.22 55.91 22.28
CA PHE A 195 -14.42 56.33 21.54
C PHE A 195 -15.40 55.15 21.47
N LYS A 196 -16.65 55.30 21.95
CA LYS A 196 -17.59 54.16 22.09
C LYS A 196 -19.08 54.57 22.15
N GLN A 197 -19.61 55.21 21.10
CA GLN A 197 -21.03 55.63 21.10
C GLN A 197 -21.69 55.82 19.72
N PHE A 198 -21.51 54.91 18.75
CA PHE A 198 -22.23 54.97 17.45
C PHE A 198 -22.70 53.63 16.85
N ALA A 199 -22.48 52.49 17.51
CA ALA A 199 -22.70 51.15 16.94
C ALA A 199 -24.17 50.65 16.88
N GLY A 200 -25.16 51.55 17.00
CA GLY A 200 -26.59 51.16 17.08
C GLY A 200 -27.26 50.97 15.71
N ILE A 201 -27.14 51.97 14.84
CA ILE A 201 -27.99 52.11 13.64
C ILE A 201 -27.60 51.11 12.53
N HIS A 202 -26.31 50.80 12.41
CA HIS A 202 -25.76 49.99 11.31
C HIS A 202 -26.25 48.53 11.29
N ARG A 203 -26.69 48.02 12.44
CA ARG A 203 -27.06 46.61 12.66
C ARG A 203 -28.42 46.24 12.05
N ASP A 204 -29.36 47.18 12.01
CA ASP A 204 -30.70 46.92 11.48
C ASP A 204 -30.73 46.96 9.94
N GLN A 205 -29.87 47.78 9.32
CA GLN A 205 -29.62 47.71 7.86
C GLN A 205 -28.97 46.37 7.45
N GLU A 206 -27.98 45.88 8.21
CA GLU A 206 -27.34 44.57 7.98
C GLU A 206 -28.35 43.41 8.09
N LEU A 207 -29.30 43.51 9.04
CA LEU A 207 -30.39 42.54 9.18
C LEU A 207 -31.40 42.59 8.02
N GLU A 208 -31.74 43.75 7.47
CA GLU A 208 -32.66 43.82 6.32
C GLU A 208 -31.99 43.46 4.99
N GLN A 209 -30.70 43.80 4.77
CA GLN A 209 -29.92 43.24 3.67
C GLN A 209 -29.89 41.70 3.74
N THR A 210 -29.63 41.14 4.92
CA THR A 210 -29.66 39.69 5.15
C THR A 210 -31.03 39.08 4.82
N ARG A 211 -32.14 39.80 5.05
CA ARG A 211 -33.49 39.37 4.66
C ARG A 211 -33.71 39.44 3.15
N GLN A 212 -33.25 40.50 2.48
CA GLN A 212 -33.35 40.65 1.02
C GLN A 212 -32.57 39.55 0.27
N ILE A 213 -31.31 39.29 0.66
CA ILE A 213 -30.48 38.21 0.09
C ILE A 213 -31.19 36.85 0.22
N ARG A 214 -31.83 36.58 1.37
CA ARG A 214 -32.61 35.35 1.59
C ARG A 214 -33.87 35.26 0.72
N ARG A 215 -34.53 36.39 0.40
CA ARG A 215 -35.65 36.42 -0.55
C ARG A 215 -35.16 36.04 -1.96
N GLY A 216 -34.09 36.67 -2.45
CA GLY A 216 -33.49 36.36 -3.75
C GLY A 216 -33.04 34.90 -3.89
N HIS A 217 -32.34 34.35 -2.90
CA HIS A 217 -31.94 32.93 -2.89
C HIS A 217 -33.13 31.96 -2.93
N ASN A 218 -34.24 32.28 -2.26
CA ASN A 218 -35.45 31.46 -2.33
C ASN A 218 -36.14 31.56 -3.70
N GLN A 219 -36.15 32.73 -4.32
CA GLN A 219 -36.76 32.96 -5.63
C GLN A 219 -36.02 32.19 -6.76
N ILE A 220 -34.68 32.31 -6.81
CA ILE A 220 -33.82 31.52 -7.71
C ILE A 220 -33.99 30.01 -7.46
N ARG A 221 -34.21 29.60 -6.20
CA ARG A 221 -34.47 28.19 -5.85
C ARG A 221 -35.83 27.71 -6.35
N THR A 222 -36.88 28.54 -6.29
CA THR A 222 -38.18 28.19 -6.88
C THR A 222 -38.12 28.09 -8.40
N GLU A 223 -37.43 29.01 -9.08
CA GLU A 223 -37.23 28.98 -10.54
C GLU A 223 -36.45 27.74 -11.01
N ARG A 224 -35.42 27.33 -10.24
CA ARG A 224 -34.69 26.07 -10.46
C ARG A 224 -35.50 24.80 -10.17
N LEU A 225 -36.64 24.91 -9.50
CA LEU A 225 -37.56 23.79 -9.27
C LEU A 225 -38.68 23.75 -10.31
N THR A 226 -39.24 24.89 -10.73
CA THR A 226 -40.23 24.94 -11.81
C THR A 226 -39.63 24.52 -13.15
N THR A 227 -38.43 24.99 -13.49
CA THR A 227 -37.70 24.55 -14.70
C THR A 227 -37.40 23.05 -14.71
N LYS A 228 -36.98 22.48 -13.57
CA LYS A 228 -36.78 21.02 -13.42
C LYS A 228 -38.09 20.22 -13.41
N SER A 229 -39.22 20.86 -13.07
CA SER A 229 -40.56 20.28 -13.16
C SER A 229 -40.99 20.19 -14.63
N ALA A 230 -40.84 21.28 -15.40
CA ALA A 230 -41.12 21.32 -16.83
C ALA A 230 -40.29 20.28 -17.60
N ALA A 231 -38.97 20.26 -17.40
CA ALA A 231 -38.07 19.29 -18.05
C ALA A 231 -38.34 17.81 -17.67
N ARG A 232 -39.18 17.53 -16.66
CA ARG A 232 -39.67 16.18 -16.34
C ARG A 232 -41.02 15.86 -16.97
N ALA A 233 -41.85 16.86 -17.28
CA ALA A 233 -43.11 16.66 -17.98
C ALA A 233 -42.87 16.24 -19.44
N ASP A 234 -41.99 16.94 -20.14
CA ASP A 234 -41.66 16.68 -21.56
C ASP A 234 -40.96 15.32 -21.78
N GLY A 235 -40.36 14.75 -20.72
CA GLY A 235 -39.71 13.43 -20.78
C GLY A 235 -40.67 12.24 -20.74
N TYR A 236 -41.94 12.43 -20.37
CA TYR A 236 -42.86 11.32 -20.03
C TYR A 236 -43.86 10.94 -21.12
N CYS A 237 -43.95 11.71 -22.22
CA CYS A 237 -44.91 11.50 -23.31
C CYS A 237 -44.43 10.58 -24.45
N ASN A 238 -43.17 10.14 -24.44
CA ASN A 238 -42.53 9.42 -25.56
C ASN A 238 -42.31 7.90 -25.35
N PHE A 239 -42.84 7.28 -24.27
CA PHE A 239 -42.53 5.88 -23.93
C PHE A 239 -43.70 4.89 -23.95
N THR A 240 -44.86 5.28 -24.50
CA THR A 240 -46.07 4.43 -24.55
C THR A 240 -46.61 4.24 -25.98
N ASN A 241 -45.81 3.62 -26.87
CA ASN A 241 -46.27 3.02 -28.13
C ASN A 241 -45.19 2.14 -28.81
N VAL A 242 -44.86 0.99 -28.21
CA VAL A 242 -44.12 -0.09 -28.90
C VAL A 242 -44.83 -1.42 -28.62
N THR A 243 -45.74 -1.80 -29.52
CA THR A 243 -46.56 -3.01 -29.39
C THR A 243 -45.80 -4.22 -29.93
N PHE A 244 -45.15 -4.99 -29.05
CA PHE A 244 -44.50 -6.24 -29.43
C PHE A 244 -45.53 -7.26 -29.93
N LYS A 245 -45.50 -7.60 -31.22
CA LYS A 245 -46.18 -8.77 -31.78
C LYS A 245 -45.20 -9.93 -31.88
N PHE A 246 -45.65 -11.11 -31.46
CA PHE A 246 -44.99 -12.36 -31.86
C PHE A 246 -45.23 -12.61 -33.35
N GLY A 247 -44.17 -13.03 -34.04
CA GLY A 247 -44.22 -13.69 -35.34
C GLY A 247 -43.36 -14.95 -35.24
N CYS A 248 -43.96 -16.10 -35.50
CA CYS A 248 -43.30 -17.39 -35.47
C CYS A 248 -43.59 -18.07 -36.81
N GLU A 249 -42.58 -18.20 -37.65
CA GLU A 249 -42.55 -19.06 -38.85
C GLU A 249 -41.13 -19.00 -39.44
N ASP A 250 -40.36 -20.08 -39.25
CA ASP A 250 -39.71 -20.83 -40.32
C ASP A 250 -39.03 -22.08 -39.72
N ALA A 251 -38.96 -23.15 -40.51
CA ALA A 251 -38.50 -24.48 -40.10
C ALA A 251 -37.60 -25.11 -41.19
N VAL A 252 -37.32 -26.43 -41.10
CA VAL A 252 -36.66 -27.27 -42.14
C VAL A 252 -35.13 -27.03 -42.22
N VAL A 253 -34.20 -28.01 -42.11
CA VAL A 253 -34.23 -29.48 -41.92
C VAL A 253 -33.27 -29.87 -40.78
N VAL A 254 -33.53 -30.96 -40.06
CA VAL A 254 -32.51 -31.90 -39.55
C VAL A 254 -33.00 -33.32 -39.84
N GLU A 255 -32.12 -34.20 -40.30
CA GLU A 255 -32.46 -35.57 -40.75
C GLU A 255 -32.60 -36.59 -39.61
N ASP A 256 -33.29 -37.69 -39.89
CA ASP A 256 -33.67 -38.73 -38.93
C ASP A 256 -32.51 -39.66 -38.52
N ILE A 257 -32.51 -40.08 -37.24
CA ILE A 257 -31.99 -41.38 -36.80
C ILE A 257 -33.00 -41.96 -35.79
N ASP A 258 -33.30 -43.25 -35.93
CA ASP A 258 -34.46 -43.93 -35.34
C ASP A 258 -34.37 -44.31 -33.84
N MET A 259 -35.55 -44.74 -33.36
CA MET A 259 -35.93 -45.23 -32.04
C MET A 259 -35.07 -46.36 -31.45
N GLU A 260 -35.13 -46.52 -30.11
CA GLU A 260 -35.51 -47.80 -29.51
C GLU A 260 -36.20 -47.60 -28.12
N ASP A 261 -36.85 -48.65 -27.59
CA ASP A 261 -37.94 -48.57 -26.59
C ASP A 261 -37.51 -48.50 -25.10
N GLY A 262 -38.42 -48.00 -24.22
CA GLY A 262 -38.18 -47.95 -22.76
C GLY A 262 -39.39 -47.53 -21.90
N THR A 263 -40.21 -48.50 -21.46
CA THR A 263 -41.56 -48.29 -20.90
C THR A 263 -41.64 -47.88 -19.40
N ILE A 264 -42.29 -46.73 -19.14
CA ILE A 264 -43.34 -46.39 -18.12
C ILE A 264 -43.57 -47.46 -17.00
N PRO A 265 -43.58 -47.12 -15.68
CA PRO A 265 -44.55 -46.19 -15.02
C PRO A 265 -43.94 -45.18 -14.02
N THR A 266 -44.50 -43.98 -13.78
CA THR A 266 -45.87 -43.53 -13.42
C THR A 266 -46.22 -43.65 -11.91
N ALA A 267 -45.89 -42.61 -11.14
CA ALA A 267 -46.60 -42.22 -9.92
C ALA A 267 -46.27 -40.74 -9.56
N ALA A 268 -47.29 -39.89 -9.40
CA ALA A 268 -47.11 -38.50 -8.96
C ALA A 268 -48.29 -38.06 -8.07
N PRO A 269 -48.06 -37.69 -6.79
CA PRO A 269 -49.10 -37.17 -5.91
C PRO A 269 -49.36 -35.68 -6.18
N GLN A 270 -50.62 -35.31 -6.38
CA GLN A 270 -51.05 -33.91 -6.43
C GLN A 270 -50.98 -33.30 -5.02
N PHE A 271 -50.41 -32.10 -4.89
CA PHE A 271 -50.41 -31.36 -3.62
C PHE A 271 -51.08 -29.99 -3.81
N THR A 272 -52.24 -29.80 -3.19
CA THR A 272 -53.04 -28.57 -3.29
C THR A 272 -52.76 -27.62 -2.13
N PHE A 273 -52.43 -26.37 -2.43
CA PHE A 273 -52.23 -25.33 -1.41
C PHE A 273 -53.56 -24.70 -0.95
N PRO A 274 -53.90 -24.71 0.35
CA PRO A 274 -55.06 -24.00 0.87
C PRO A 274 -54.73 -22.52 1.15
N THR A 275 -55.53 -21.61 0.61
CA THR A 275 -55.44 -20.16 0.88
C THR A 275 -55.92 -19.83 2.30
N PHE A 276 -55.06 -19.23 3.13
CA PHE A 276 -55.43 -18.82 4.49
C PHE A 276 -56.30 -17.57 4.51
N GLY A 277 -57.58 -17.75 4.88
CA GLY A 277 -58.53 -16.66 5.13
C GLY A 277 -58.39 -16.07 6.54
N LYS A 278 -58.57 -14.75 6.66
CA LYS A 278 -58.55 -14.02 7.95
C LYS A 278 -59.69 -14.51 8.87
N ARG A 279 -59.39 -14.79 10.15
CA ARG A 279 -60.41 -14.82 11.22
C ARG A 279 -59.91 -14.09 12.46
N LYS A 280 -60.79 -13.27 13.05
CA LYS A 280 -60.71 -12.88 14.46
C LYS A 280 -61.20 -14.06 15.31
N GLY A 281 -60.62 -14.25 16.47
CA GLY A 281 -61.08 -15.18 17.52
C GLY A 281 -60.46 -14.76 18.85
N ALA A 282 -61.18 -14.97 19.96
CA ALA A 282 -60.76 -14.47 21.27
C ALA A 282 -61.07 -15.48 22.39
N SER A 283 -60.06 -15.76 23.21
CA SER A 283 -60.12 -16.32 24.56
C SER A 283 -58.78 -15.94 25.24
N SER A 284 -58.68 -15.40 26.46
CA SER A 284 -59.43 -15.55 27.72
C SER A 284 -58.86 -16.65 28.63
N SER A 285 -57.92 -16.27 29.49
CA SER A 285 -57.57 -16.97 30.74
C SER A 285 -56.90 -16.00 31.74
N GLU A 286 -57.63 -15.63 32.79
CA GLU A 286 -57.22 -15.45 34.20
C GLU A 286 -55.84 -14.80 34.53
N SER A 287 -55.82 -13.59 35.12
CA SER A 287 -55.83 -13.28 36.58
C SER A 287 -54.41 -13.24 37.20
N LEU A 288 -54.02 -12.34 38.12
CA LEU A 288 -54.67 -11.85 39.36
C LEU A 288 -54.16 -10.44 39.77
N PHE A 289 -54.70 -9.89 40.88
CA PHE A 289 -54.50 -8.55 41.50
C PHE A 289 -55.14 -7.38 40.70
N ARG A 290 -56.04 -6.52 41.25
CA ARG A 290 -56.09 -5.69 42.50
C ARG A 290 -54.99 -4.62 42.55
N GLU A 291 -55.21 -3.34 42.85
CA GLU A 291 -56.38 -2.45 43.11
C GLU A 291 -55.87 -0.99 42.93
N GLY A 292 -56.63 0.10 42.74
CA GLY A 292 -58.08 0.37 42.65
C GLY A 292 -58.32 1.91 42.62
N ALA A 293 -59.56 2.39 42.42
CA ALA A 293 -59.98 3.82 42.38
C ALA A 293 -59.40 4.69 41.20
N ASP A 294 -60.03 5.77 40.72
CA ASP A 294 -61.43 6.20 40.90
C ASP A 294 -62.04 6.94 39.69
N PHE A 295 -63.36 6.86 39.69
CA PHE A 295 -64.42 7.45 38.87
C PHE A 295 -64.38 8.99 38.62
N MET A 296 -64.58 9.43 37.36
CA MET A 296 -65.57 10.47 36.97
C MET A 296 -65.52 10.80 35.46
N ASP A 297 -66.68 10.97 34.83
CA ASP A 297 -66.83 11.57 33.50
C ASP A 297 -66.76 13.10 33.56
N LEU A 298 -66.18 13.74 32.54
CA LEU A 298 -66.52 15.13 32.18
C LEU A 298 -66.31 15.39 30.68
N ASP A 299 -67.42 15.47 29.94
CA ASP A 299 -67.45 15.88 28.54
C ASP A 299 -67.48 17.41 28.42
N ASN A 300 -66.40 18.03 27.90
CA ASN A 300 -66.53 19.15 26.97
C ASN A 300 -65.21 19.65 26.32
N SER A 301 -65.37 20.17 25.09
CA SER A 301 -64.67 21.32 24.51
C SER A 301 -63.17 21.56 24.84
N MET A 302 -62.29 21.04 23.97
CA MET A 302 -61.14 21.84 23.50
C MET A 302 -61.01 21.83 21.97
N LYS A 303 -61.12 23.03 21.39
CA LYS A 303 -60.79 23.29 19.98
C LYS A 303 -59.28 23.06 19.80
N ARG A 304 -58.88 22.19 18.86
CA ARG A 304 -57.46 22.00 18.52
C ARG A 304 -56.93 23.25 17.82
N SER A 305 -56.16 24.07 18.53
CA SER A 305 -55.41 25.19 17.92
C SER A 305 -54.52 24.65 16.79
N ARG A 306 -54.55 25.32 15.64
CA ARG A 306 -53.92 24.85 14.38
C ARG A 306 -52.45 25.27 14.29
N ASP A 307 -51.79 25.37 15.43
CA ASP A 307 -50.46 25.96 15.61
C ASP A 307 -49.44 24.87 15.99
N GLY A 308 -49.36 23.83 15.17
CA GLY A 308 -48.21 22.92 15.21
C GLY A 308 -46.93 23.70 14.89
N PRO A 309 -45.81 23.47 15.61
CA PRO A 309 -44.59 24.24 15.41
C PRO A 309 -44.14 24.16 13.95
N HIS A 310 -43.91 25.33 13.33
CA HIS A 310 -43.45 25.45 11.95
C HIS A 310 -42.26 24.50 11.70
N PRO A 311 -42.21 23.72 10.60
CA PRO A 311 -41.22 22.64 10.43
C PRO A 311 -39.76 23.11 10.50
N GLU A 312 -39.52 24.41 10.27
CA GLU A 312 -38.22 25.04 10.47
C GLU A 312 -37.78 25.08 11.96
N ALA A 313 -38.71 25.20 12.91
CA ALA A 313 -38.42 25.14 14.34
C ALA A 313 -37.96 23.73 14.76
N SER A 314 -38.66 22.69 14.32
CA SER A 314 -38.25 21.29 14.51
C SER A 314 -36.88 21.01 13.87
N ARG A 315 -36.60 21.61 12.70
CA ARG A 315 -35.29 21.53 12.06
C ARG A 315 -34.19 22.22 12.89
N ARG A 316 -34.41 23.46 13.35
CA ARG A 316 -33.46 24.17 14.23
C ARG A 316 -33.22 23.43 15.56
N GLN A 317 -34.22 22.70 16.06
CA GLN A 317 -34.08 21.83 17.23
C GLN A 317 -33.19 20.60 16.92
N TYR A 318 -33.38 19.97 15.75
CA TYR A 318 -32.51 18.87 15.29
C TYR A 318 -31.07 19.33 15.06
N ASP A 319 -30.87 20.47 14.40
CA ASP A 319 -29.56 21.07 14.14
C ASP A 319 -28.84 21.43 15.47
N ARG A 320 -29.58 21.90 16.49
CA ARG A 320 -29.04 22.10 17.85
C ARG A 320 -28.62 20.78 18.49
N MET A 321 -29.44 19.72 18.43
CA MET A 321 -29.08 18.42 19.00
C MET A 321 -27.84 17.81 18.33
N GLN A 322 -27.67 17.99 17.01
CA GLN A 322 -26.46 17.58 16.29
C GLN A 322 -25.21 18.35 16.74
N PHE A 323 -25.34 19.66 17.00
CA PHE A 323 -24.24 20.47 17.54
C PHE A 323 -23.89 20.09 18.99
N GLU A 324 -24.90 19.84 19.83
CA GLU A 324 -24.70 19.40 21.22
C GLU A 324 -24.07 17.99 21.28
N PHE A 325 -24.48 17.07 20.41
CA PHE A 325 -23.91 15.71 20.33
C PHE A 325 -22.46 15.69 19.81
N THR A 326 -22.13 16.51 18.81
CA THR A 326 -20.74 16.62 18.33
C THR A 326 -19.83 17.26 19.39
N ARG A 327 -20.32 18.29 20.10
CA ARG A 327 -19.64 18.89 21.26
C ARG A 327 -19.45 17.89 22.40
N GLU A 328 -20.46 17.11 22.77
CA GLU A 328 -20.34 16.09 23.84
C GLU A 328 -19.31 15.02 23.45
N ARG A 329 -19.29 14.60 22.18
CA ARG A 329 -18.30 13.63 21.67
C ARG A 329 -16.87 14.19 21.71
N GLN A 330 -16.68 15.49 21.54
CA GLN A 330 -15.38 16.15 21.73
C GLN A 330 -15.01 16.26 23.21
N ASP A 331 -15.93 16.70 24.07
CA ASP A 331 -15.74 16.79 25.52
C ASP A 331 -15.43 15.42 26.14
N ARG A 332 -16.07 14.32 25.69
CA ARG A 332 -15.68 12.94 26.07
C ARG A 332 -14.26 12.58 25.61
N ARG A 333 -13.81 13.02 24.43
CA ARG A 333 -12.43 12.79 23.96
C ARG A 333 -11.41 13.56 24.80
N GLU A 334 -11.70 14.81 25.13
CA GLU A 334 -10.84 15.66 25.95
C GLU A 334 -10.80 15.16 27.41
N LYS A 335 -11.94 14.74 27.98
CA LYS A 335 -11.98 14.07 29.28
C LYS A 335 -11.21 12.75 29.30
N ASN A 336 -11.32 11.92 28.26
CA ASN A 336 -10.57 10.65 28.21
C ASN A 336 -9.06 10.87 27.97
N LYS A 337 -8.68 11.92 27.23
CA LYS A 337 -7.29 12.37 27.09
C LYS A 337 -6.73 12.87 28.42
N ASN A 338 -7.46 13.74 29.12
CA ASN A 338 -7.05 14.26 30.43
C ASN A 338 -6.98 13.15 31.47
N ARG A 339 -7.92 12.19 31.44
CA ARG A 339 -7.87 10.99 32.27
C ARG A 339 -6.64 10.13 32.00
N TRP A 340 -6.26 9.96 30.73
CA TRP A 340 -5.01 9.27 30.37
C TRP A 340 -3.75 9.99 30.89
N PHE A 341 -3.80 11.32 31.07
CA PHE A 341 -2.75 12.09 31.75
C PHE A 341 -2.79 12.00 33.28
N THR A 342 -3.97 11.87 33.92
CA THR A 342 -4.07 11.74 35.40
C THR A 342 -3.79 10.34 35.89
N ASP A 343 -4.27 9.31 35.18
CA ASP A 343 -4.25 7.91 35.63
C ASP A 343 -2.89 7.24 35.35
N ASN A 344 -1.88 7.99 34.87
CA ASN A 344 -0.58 7.47 34.43
C ASN A 344 0.64 8.32 34.90
N PRO A 345 0.80 8.58 36.22
CA PRO A 345 1.76 9.55 36.75
C PRO A 345 3.25 9.17 36.59
N PHE A 346 3.57 7.93 36.20
CA PHE A 346 4.96 7.46 36.03
C PHE A 346 5.61 7.87 34.69
N ALA A 347 4.87 8.48 33.76
CA ALA A 347 5.37 8.80 32.42
C ALA A 347 6.46 9.90 32.36
N PHE A 348 6.63 10.70 33.42
CA PHE A 348 7.62 11.78 33.48
C PHE A 348 8.30 11.87 34.85
N ASN A 349 9.36 11.08 35.05
CA ASN A 349 10.32 11.32 36.13
C ASN A 349 11.77 11.18 35.63
N ASN A 350 12.21 12.17 34.85
CA ASN A 350 13.62 12.43 34.54
C ASN A 350 13.86 13.93 34.79
N GLY A 351 14.60 14.24 35.85
CA GLY A 351 14.89 15.62 36.26
C GLY A 351 15.91 16.33 35.34
N PRO A 352 16.04 17.67 35.47
CA PRO A 352 16.94 18.45 34.61
C PRO A 352 18.42 18.21 34.98
N PHE A 353 19.20 17.69 34.05
CA PHE A 353 20.65 17.60 34.20
C PHE A 353 21.30 18.92 33.74
N VAL A 354 22.03 19.59 34.64
CA VAL A 354 22.66 20.90 34.37
C VAL A 354 24.12 20.70 33.97
N PRO A 355 24.53 21.02 32.74
CA PRO A 355 25.94 20.98 32.34
C PRO A 355 26.65 22.26 32.78
N SER A 356 27.72 22.13 33.55
CA SER A 356 28.64 23.23 33.85
C SER A 356 30.08 22.72 33.96
N PHE A 357 30.84 22.90 32.88
CA PHE A 357 32.29 23.10 32.91
C PHE A 357 32.74 23.76 31.60
N ALA A 358 33.81 24.55 31.65
CA ALA A 358 34.32 25.36 30.54
C ALA A 358 35.82 25.10 30.29
N PHE A 359 36.42 25.89 29.38
CA PHE A 359 37.78 25.77 28.81
C PHE A 359 37.94 24.58 27.82
N GLY A 360 38.58 24.73 26.66
CA GLY A 360 39.12 25.95 26.02
C GLY A 360 39.58 25.72 24.56
N LEU A 361 39.61 26.78 23.76
CA LEU A 361 40.17 26.88 22.38
C LEU A 361 41.71 27.22 22.46
N PRO A 362 42.52 27.42 21.37
CA PRO A 362 42.23 27.54 19.93
C PRO A 362 43.18 26.70 18.98
N PRO A 363 43.93 27.23 17.98
CA PRO A 363 43.56 27.15 16.55
C PRO A 363 44.61 26.52 15.57
N PRO A 364 44.24 26.25 14.29
CA PRO A 364 45.13 25.65 13.27
C PRO A 364 45.83 26.67 12.33
N TRP A 365 47.00 26.31 11.75
CA TRP A 365 47.64 27.11 10.68
C TRP A 365 48.68 26.37 9.80
N ARG A 366 48.65 26.66 8.49
CA ARG A 366 49.70 26.70 7.42
C ARG A 366 50.68 25.49 7.25
N GLN A 367 50.96 24.91 6.06
CA GLN A 367 51.18 25.31 4.64
C GLN A 367 52.66 25.32 4.22
N ARG A 368 52.93 24.85 2.96
CA ARG A 368 54.19 24.95 2.15
C ARG A 368 55.36 24.07 2.62
N THR A 369 56.38 23.68 1.84
CA THR A 369 56.69 23.55 0.37
C THR A 369 57.90 22.57 0.28
N THR A 370 58.15 21.78 -0.79
CA THR A 370 58.89 22.05 -2.07
C THR A 370 58.82 20.76 -2.97
N VAL A 371 58.83 20.75 -4.32
CA VAL A 371 59.93 21.02 -5.31
C VAL A 371 61.12 20.03 -5.09
N ASP A 372 61.63 19.20 -6.02
CA ASP A 372 61.57 19.00 -7.52
C ASP A 372 61.43 17.49 -7.88
N GLU A 373 61.00 16.96 -9.05
CA GLU A 373 61.38 17.01 -10.50
C GLU A 373 62.36 15.89 -10.96
N ARG A 374 62.08 15.26 -12.13
CA ARG A 374 62.85 14.19 -12.87
C ARG A 374 62.91 12.82 -12.15
N GLY A 375 63.16 11.68 -12.80
CA GLY A 375 63.44 11.30 -14.20
C GLY A 375 63.58 9.76 -14.30
N PRO A 376 63.68 9.14 -15.49
CA PRO A 376 63.58 7.67 -15.65
C PRO A 376 64.94 6.94 -15.82
N ALA A 377 64.95 5.60 -15.68
CA ALA A 377 65.59 4.60 -16.56
C ALA A 377 66.03 3.29 -15.84
N ASP A 378 65.74 2.16 -16.48
CA ASP A 378 66.58 0.98 -16.78
C ASP A 378 67.32 0.13 -15.71
N SER A 379 67.76 -1.06 -16.17
CA SER A 379 68.63 -2.09 -15.54
C SER A 379 68.09 -2.79 -14.28
N GLU A 380 67.92 -4.12 -14.22
CA GLU A 380 68.85 -5.27 -14.44
C GLU A 380 69.73 -5.62 -13.23
N THR A 381 70.23 -6.87 -13.20
CA THR A 381 71.21 -7.46 -12.25
C THR A 381 70.81 -7.45 -10.76
N SER A 382 70.46 -8.56 -10.09
CA SER A 382 71.10 -9.89 -9.90
C SER A 382 72.06 -9.99 -8.71
N GLY A 383 71.71 -10.88 -7.77
CA GLY A 383 72.67 -11.76 -7.09
C GLY A 383 73.16 -11.34 -5.70
N GLN A 384 73.42 -12.39 -4.90
CA GLN A 384 74.38 -12.43 -3.77
C GLN A 384 74.04 -11.60 -2.52
N SER A 385 74.58 -11.90 -1.32
CA SER A 385 75.03 -13.18 -0.73
C SER A 385 75.26 -12.94 0.78
N ALA A 386 75.20 -14.00 1.61
CA ALA A 386 75.52 -14.01 3.04
C ALA A 386 74.68 -13.07 3.96
N GLY A 387 74.67 -13.25 5.28
CA GLY A 387 75.20 -14.38 6.06
C GLY A 387 75.31 -14.10 7.57
N GLY A 388 75.24 -15.17 8.38
CA GLY A 388 75.37 -15.13 9.85
C GLY A 388 74.20 -14.49 10.60
N HIS A 389 74.14 -14.55 11.93
CA HIS A 389 74.69 -15.56 12.86
C HIS A 389 74.10 -15.33 14.27
N ALA A 390 73.71 -16.43 14.95
CA ALA A 390 73.67 -16.58 16.41
C ALA A 390 72.69 -15.75 17.29
N ALA A 391 72.62 -16.20 18.56
CA ALA A 391 72.10 -15.54 19.77
C ALA A 391 70.58 -15.26 19.91
N ALA A 392 69.93 -16.08 20.75
CA ALA A 392 68.90 -15.58 21.68
C ALA A 392 69.58 -14.75 22.80
N PRO A 393 68.84 -13.97 23.62
CA PRO A 393 68.39 -14.55 24.90
C PRO A 393 67.09 -13.97 25.53
N THR A 394 66.60 -14.69 26.54
CA THR A 394 65.89 -14.23 27.77
C THR A 394 64.72 -13.23 27.72
N SER A 395 63.56 -13.68 28.19
CA SER A 395 62.54 -12.83 28.84
C SER A 395 62.98 -12.39 30.25
N PRO A 396 62.56 -11.21 30.75
CA PRO A 396 62.75 -10.79 32.15
C PRO A 396 61.60 -11.25 33.07
N VAL A 397 61.87 -11.28 34.39
CA VAL A 397 60.94 -11.66 35.48
C VAL A 397 60.86 -10.53 36.51
N VAL A 398 59.66 -10.28 37.05
CA VAL A 398 59.36 -9.77 38.43
C VAL A 398 57.88 -10.15 38.72
N ASP A 399 57.45 -10.75 39.85
CA ASP A 399 57.73 -10.52 41.30
C ASP A 399 56.95 -9.29 41.86
N SER A 400 56.32 -9.24 43.05
CA SER A 400 56.04 -10.19 44.16
C SER A 400 54.59 -9.94 44.68
N THR A 401 53.98 -10.47 45.76
CA THR A 401 54.32 -11.22 47.01
C THR A 401 53.34 -12.41 47.19
N HIS A 402 53.50 -13.46 48.01
CA HIS A 402 54.12 -13.75 49.32
C HIS A 402 53.26 -13.46 50.57
N TYR A 403 52.67 -14.51 51.15
CA TYR A 403 52.39 -14.69 52.59
C TYR A 403 52.58 -16.17 52.96
N ARG A 404 52.79 -16.47 54.24
CA ARG A 404 53.44 -17.72 54.74
C ARG A 404 52.99 -18.04 56.17
N GLU A 405 52.62 -19.29 56.45
CA GLU A 405 52.61 -19.95 57.78
C GLU A 405 52.73 -21.49 57.59
N PRO A 406 52.97 -22.33 58.64
CA PRO A 406 53.94 -23.43 58.52
C PRO A 406 53.48 -24.87 58.88
N GLU A 407 54.36 -25.81 58.54
CA GLU A 407 54.46 -27.24 58.95
C GLU A 407 55.68 -27.44 59.90
N PRO A 408 56.06 -28.67 60.35
CA PRO A 408 55.26 -29.83 60.81
C PRO A 408 55.80 -30.47 62.12
N GLU A 409 54.97 -31.27 62.81
CA GLU A 409 55.35 -32.44 63.63
C GLU A 409 54.20 -33.48 63.41
N SER A 410 54.36 -34.69 62.86
CA SER A 410 55.24 -35.84 63.14
C SER A 410 54.82 -36.65 64.38
N ASP A 411 54.27 -37.84 64.15
CA ASP A 411 54.41 -39.04 65.01
C ASP A 411 54.18 -40.28 64.11
N ASP A 412 54.81 -41.39 64.44
CA ASP A 412 54.88 -42.61 63.61
C ASP A 412 53.74 -43.62 63.92
N ASP A 413 53.32 -44.38 62.92
CA ASP A 413 52.78 -45.75 63.06
C ASP A 413 53.03 -46.51 61.73
N ASP A 414 53.75 -47.63 61.81
CA ASP A 414 54.04 -48.56 60.71
C ASP A 414 52.91 -49.61 60.53
N ASP A 415 52.96 -50.37 59.42
CA ASP A 415 52.06 -51.49 59.04
C ASP A 415 50.58 -51.07 58.76
N ASP A 416 49.91 -51.47 57.67
CA ASP A 416 49.86 -52.80 57.07
C ASP A 416 49.28 -52.82 55.61
N GLU A 417 49.28 -54.01 54.99
CA GLU A 417 48.57 -54.51 53.78
C GLU A 417 48.32 -53.64 52.52
N SER A 418 48.99 -54.05 51.43
CA SER A 418 48.87 -53.50 50.07
C SER A 418 47.71 -54.07 49.23
N VAL A 419 46.45 -53.62 49.43
CA VAL A 419 45.28 -54.16 48.67
C VAL A 419 44.25 -53.14 48.11
N ILE A 420 44.56 -51.83 47.99
CA ILE A 420 43.61 -50.84 47.39
C ILE A 420 44.29 -49.90 46.38
N ALA A 421 44.92 -50.46 45.33
CA ALA A 421 45.60 -49.67 44.29
C ALA A 421 44.76 -49.38 43.03
N GLU A 422 43.65 -50.09 42.79
CA GLU A 422 42.86 -49.99 41.54
C GLU A 422 41.57 -49.16 41.67
N SER A 423 41.19 -48.71 42.88
CA SER A 423 39.88 -48.05 43.10
C SER A 423 39.90 -46.52 42.95
N ASN A 424 41.05 -45.86 43.09
CA ASN A 424 41.11 -44.40 43.21
C ASN A 424 41.15 -43.66 41.86
N HIS A 425 41.23 -44.37 40.73
CA HIS A 425 41.32 -43.76 39.39
C HIS A 425 39.95 -43.58 38.70
N ILE A 426 38.85 -43.83 39.44
CA ILE A 426 37.48 -43.71 38.92
C ILE A 426 36.86 -42.35 39.27
N ASP A 427 37.26 -41.75 40.40
CA ASP A 427 36.67 -40.49 40.89
C ASP A 427 37.18 -39.25 40.11
N ASP A 428 38.45 -39.24 39.67
CA ASP A 428 39.01 -38.18 38.80
C ASP A 428 38.19 -37.98 37.51
N ASP A 429 37.65 -39.07 36.97
CA ASP A 429 36.91 -39.13 35.70
C ASP A 429 35.47 -38.56 35.82
N LEU A 430 34.98 -38.39 37.06
CA LEU A 430 33.69 -37.78 37.37
C LEU A 430 33.79 -36.25 37.46
N ASP A 431 34.81 -35.74 38.15
CA ASP A 431 35.05 -34.29 38.28
C ASP A 431 35.38 -33.64 36.92
N ALA A 432 36.11 -34.35 36.05
CA ALA A 432 36.36 -33.90 34.68
C ALA A 432 35.06 -33.65 33.89
N ARG A 433 34.06 -34.54 34.02
CA ARG A 433 32.76 -34.40 33.34
C ARG A 433 31.90 -33.31 33.96
N ALA A 434 31.93 -33.15 35.28
CA ALA A 434 31.26 -32.05 35.95
C ALA A 434 31.80 -30.68 35.49
N PHE A 435 33.11 -30.59 35.20
CA PHE A 435 33.71 -29.38 34.65
C PHE A 435 33.29 -29.13 33.18
N GLU A 436 33.29 -30.16 32.32
CA GLU A 436 32.80 -30.03 30.94
C GLU A 436 31.32 -29.64 30.87
N GLU A 437 30.46 -30.21 31.71
CA GLU A 437 29.03 -29.86 31.78
C GLU A 437 28.83 -28.42 32.29
N ALA A 438 29.60 -27.99 33.29
CA ALA A 438 29.58 -26.61 33.78
C ALA A 438 30.05 -25.59 32.72
N GLU A 439 31.09 -25.90 31.94
CA GLU A 439 31.52 -25.04 30.83
C GLU A 439 30.47 -25.00 29.72
N ALA A 440 29.90 -26.15 29.33
CA ALA A 440 28.84 -26.23 28.33
C ALA A 440 27.59 -25.41 28.73
N ALA A 441 27.19 -25.49 30.00
CA ALA A 441 26.09 -24.70 30.55
C ALA A 441 26.39 -23.18 30.51
N HIS A 442 27.62 -22.79 30.87
CA HIS A 442 28.07 -21.40 30.80
C HIS A 442 28.12 -20.85 29.36
N GLN A 443 28.62 -21.65 28.40
CA GLN A 443 28.61 -21.30 26.98
C GLN A 443 27.16 -21.17 26.45
N ALA A 444 26.26 -22.08 26.82
CA ALA A 444 24.84 -22.00 26.46
C ALA A 444 24.17 -20.74 27.02
N GLN A 445 24.47 -20.36 28.26
CA GLN A 445 23.97 -19.12 28.86
C GLN A 445 24.49 -17.88 28.11
N GLN A 446 25.79 -17.82 27.77
CA GLN A 446 26.35 -16.71 27.00
C GLN A 446 25.69 -16.56 25.61
N LEU A 447 25.39 -17.67 24.93
CA LEU A 447 24.66 -17.64 23.66
C LEU A 447 23.22 -17.11 23.82
N HIS A 448 22.53 -17.51 24.89
CA HIS A 448 21.18 -17.02 25.19
C HIS A 448 21.16 -15.52 25.52
N ASP A 449 22.09 -15.04 26.35
CA ASP A 449 22.22 -13.62 26.67
C ASP A 449 22.62 -12.78 25.43
N ALA A 450 23.44 -13.33 24.53
CA ALA A 450 23.76 -12.72 23.25
C ALA A 450 22.54 -12.62 22.32
N GLU A 451 21.69 -13.64 22.28
CA GLU A 451 20.43 -13.61 21.52
C GLU A 451 19.45 -12.56 22.11
N ILE A 452 19.29 -12.50 23.44
CA ILE A 452 18.50 -11.47 24.12
C ILE A 452 19.04 -10.07 23.79
N ALA A 453 20.36 -9.88 23.80
CA ALA A 453 20.98 -8.61 23.43
C ALA A 453 20.74 -8.23 21.96
N ALA A 454 20.81 -9.19 21.04
CA ALA A 454 20.50 -8.98 19.62
C ALA A 454 19.01 -8.63 19.40
N SER A 455 18.11 -9.33 20.08
CA SER A 455 16.67 -9.07 20.07
C SER A 455 16.34 -7.67 20.59
N ARG A 456 16.94 -7.25 21.70
CA ARG A 456 16.80 -5.89 22.26
C ARG A 456 17.30 -4.81 21.29
N ARG A 457 18.43 -5.02 20.60
CA ARG A 457 18.92 -4.09 19.56
C ARG A 457 17.92 -3.96 18.40
N LYS A 458 17.39 -5.07 17.90
CA LYS A 458 16.39 -5.10 16.81
C LYS A 458 15.08 -4.39 17.19
N MET A 459 14.62 -4.57 18.43
CA MET A 459 13.45 -3.84 18.94
C MET A 459 13.69 -2.32 19.04
N ALA A 460 14.89 -1.89 19.45
CA ALA A 460 15.26 -0.48 19.47
C ALA A 460 15.35 0.15 18.07
N GLU A 461 15.86 -0.60 17.08
CA GLU A 461 15.90 -0.20 15.67
C GLU A 461 14.48 -0.01 15.09
N ILE A 462 13.57 -0.96 15.36
CA ILE A 462 12.16 -0.86 14.95
C ILE A 462 11.48 0.37 15.58
N ALA A 463 11.68 0.61 16.88
CA ALA A 463 11.13 1.77 17.58
C ALA A 463 11.70 3.10 17.06
N PHE A 464 12.96 3.13 16.63
CA PHE A 464 13.55 4.29 15.97
C PHE A 464 12.93 4.53 14.58
N ALA A 465 12.77 3.48 13.77
CA ALA A 465 12.15 3.57 12.46
C ALA A 465 10.67 4.04 12.54
N GLU A 466 9.89 3.53 13.50
CA GLU A 466 8.52 4.01 13.75
C GLU A 466 8.50 5.50 14.12
N LYS A 467 9.44 5.95 14.96
CA LYS A 467 9.56 7.37 15.35
C LYS A 467 9.89 8.27 14.16
N VAL A 468 10.74 7.82 13.23
CA VAL A 468 11.06 8.55 11.99
C VAL A 468 9.85 8.62 11.06
N ALA A 469 9.19 7.50 10.78
CA ALA A 469 7.98 7.47 9.95
C ALA A 469 6.84 8.33 10.54
N LYS A 470 6.70 8.35 11.87
CA LYS A 470 5.73 9.20 12.57
C LYS A 470 6.07 10.69 12.48
N ALA A 471 7.35 11.06 12.40
CA ALA A 471 7.76 12.45 12.15
C ALA A 471 7.45 12.87 10.71
N GLN A 472 7.77 12.04 9.72
CA GLN A 472 7.48 12.29 8.30
C GLN A 472 5.97 12.45 8.05
N ASN A 473 5.15 11.54 8.62
CA ASN A 473 3.69 11.65 8.52
C ASN A 473 3.12 12.93 9.19
N ALA A 474 3.80 13.48 10.20
CA ALA A 474 3.40 14.73 10.85
C ALA A 474 3.82 15.96 10.03
N GLU A 475 4.97 15.90 9.35
CA GLU A 475 5.44 16.92 8.41
C GLU A 475 4.55 16.99 7.16
N GLU A 476 4.18 15.85 6.58
CA GLU A 476 3.22 15.77 5.47
C GLU A 476 1.84 16.34 5.88
N GLN A 477 1.33 15.99 7.06
CA GLN A 477 0.07 16.55 7.58
C GLN A 477 0.15 18.05 7.86
N ALA A 478 1.30 18.57 8.26
CA ALA A 478 1.51 20.01 8.43
C ALA A 478 1.48 20.74 7.08
N HIS A 479 2.18 20.20 6.07
CA HIS A 479 2.19 20.75 4.71
C HIS A 479 0.80 20.71 4.05
N ILE A 480 0.02 19.63 4.24
CA ILE A 480 -1.38 19.56 3.78
C ILE A 480 -2.23 20.65 4.46
N GLN A 481 -2.11 20.82 5.78
CA GLN A 481 -2.85 21.88 6.49
C GLN A 481 -2.41 23.29 6.08
N GLU A 482 -1.14 23.49 5.70
CA GLU A 482 -0.65 24.76 5.16
C GLU A 482 -1.24 25.04 3.77
N GLN A 483 -1.31 24.04 2.88
CA GLN A 483 -1.97 24.17 1.58
C GLN A 483 -3.48 24.44 1.72
N GLU A 484 -4.17 23.75 2.64
CA GLU A 484 -5.59 24.02 2.94
C GLU A 484 -5.81 25.44 3.47
N ARG A 485 -4.93 25.94 4.34
CA ARG A 485 -4.98 27.33 4.83
C ARG A 485 -4.71 28.35 3.74
N ALA A 486 -3.68 28.14 2.91
CA ALA A 486 -3.34 29.03 1.81
C ALA A 486 -4.50 29.11 0.79
N LYS A 487 -5.15 27.97 0.51
CA LYS A 487 -6.36 27.93 -0.32
C LYS A 487 -7.54 28.66 0.33
N ALA A 488 -7.82 28.39 1.61
CA ALA A 488 -8.90 29.07 2.32
C ALA A 488 -8.67 30.59 2.45
N GLU A 489 -7.42 31.04 2.56
CA GLU A 489 -7.08 32.47 2.54
C GLU A 489 -7.27 33.08 1.14
N ALA A 490 -6.88 32.37 0.07
CA ALA A 490 -7.14 32.81 -1.30
C ALA A 490 -8.65 32.91 -1.60
N ASP A 491 -9.43 31.90 -1.20
CA ASP A 491 -10.89 31.90 -1.32
C ASP A 491 -11.53 33.05 -0.51
N ALA A 492 -11.01 33.35 0.69
CA ALA A 492 -11.48 34.46 1.52
C ALA A 492 -11.11 35.84 0.94
N ARG A 493 -9.91 35.99 0.37
CA ARG A 493 -9.49 37.22 -0.34
C ARG A 493 -10.38 37.48 -1.55
N ALA A 494 -10.67 36.46 -2.36
CA ALA A 494 -11.58 36.57 -3.51
C ALA A 494 -13.02 36.93 -3.08
N GLN A 495 -13.51 36.40 -1.96
CA GLN A 495 -14.84 36.78 -1.42
C GLN A 495 -14.88 38.22 -0.93
N GLU A 496 -13.82 38.72 -0.28
CA GLU A 496 -13.70 40.12 0.14
C GLU A 496 -13.56 41.08 -1.07
N GLU A 497 -12.87 40.67 -2.12
CA GLU A 497 -12.76 41.42 -3.38
C GLU A 497 -14.14 41.57 -4.05
N ILE A 498 -14.86 40.46 -4.25
CA ILE A 498 -16.24 40.47 -4.76
C ILE A 498 -17.16 41.34 -3.89
N ARG A 499 -17.00 41.30 -2.56
CA ARG A 499 -17.79 42.11 -1.62
C ARG A 499 -17.49 43.61 -1.76
N ARG A 500 -16.24 43.99 -2.05
CA ARG A 500 -15.83 45.37 -2.31
C ARG A 500 -16.33 45.87 -3.66
N GLU A 501 -16.23 45.06 -4.71
CA GLU A 501 -16.82 45.38 -6.02
C GLU A 501 -18.32 45.66 -5.88
N GLN A 502 -19.06 44.79 -5.18
CA GLN A 502 -20.50 44.97 -4.93
C GLN A 502 -20.82 46.22 -4.10
N ALA A 503 -20.00 46.55 -3.09
CA ALA A 503 -20.17 47.77 -2.31
C ALA A 503 -19.92 49.02 -3.16
N ALA A 504 -18.87 49.02 -3.98
CA ALA A 504 -18.52 50.13 -4.86
C ALA A 504 -19.60 50.38 -5.93
N THR A 505 -20.17 49.32 -6.54
CA THR A 505 -21.29 49.50 -7.49
C THR A 505 -22.51 50.11 -6.81
N VAL A 506 -22.85 49.67 -5.59
CA VAL A 506 -24.01 50.21 -4.84
C VAL A 506 -23.79 51.67 -4.39
N GLU A 507 -22.55 52.08 -4.12
CA GLU A 507 -22.19 53.47 -3.83
C GLU A 507 -22.22 54.35 -5.10
N GLN A 508 -21.74 53.84 -6.24
CA GLN A 508 -21.80 54.54 -7.53
C GLN A 508 -23.25 54.69 -8.02
N ASP A 509 -24.06 53.64 -7.98
CA ASP A 509 -25.49 53.67 -8.33
C ASP A 509 -26.22 54.74 -7.50
N GLN A 510 -25.97 54.81 -6.18
CA GLN A 510 -26.57 55.82 -5.30
C GLN A 510 -26.08 57.24 -5.57
N ALA A 511 -24.84 57.42 -6.05
CA ALA A 511 -24.32 58.72 -6.41
C ALA A 511 -24.96 59.24 -7.72
N ASP A 512 -25.09 58.39 -8.74
CA ASP A 512 -25.64 58.78 -10.03
C ASP A 512 -27.17 58.92 -10.04
N ASP A 513 -27.91 58.24 -9.15
CA ASP A 513 -29.35 58.48 -8.95
C ASP A 513 -29.65 59.93 -8.44
N THR A 514 -28.62 60.64 -7.92
CA THR A 514 -28.72 62.08 -7.58
C THR A 514 -28.31 63.03 -8.72
N ARG A 515 -27.78 62.50 -9.83
CA ARG A 515 -27.29 63.27 -10.99
C ARG A 515 -28.14 62.98 -12.21
N GLY A 516 -29.01 63.94 -12.55
CA GLY A 516 -29.94 63.84 -13.70
C GLY A 516 -29.24 63.38 -15.00
N PRO A 517 -29.97 62.63 -15.86
CA PRO A 517 -29.40 61.64 -16.79
C PRO A 517 -28.34 62.23 -17.73
N THR A 518 -27.09 62.05 -17.33
CA THR A 518 -25.90 62.42 -18.10
C THR A 518 -25.53 61.22 -18.96
N LYS A 519 -25.21 61.43 -20.25
CA LYS A 519 -24.95 60.33 -21.18
C LYS A 519 -23.72 59.53 -20.71
N PRO A 520 -23.81 58.19 -20.57
CA PRO A 520 -22.70 57.38 -20.07
C PRO A 520 -21.48 57.52 -20.99
N ASN A 521 -20.31 57.64 -20.39
CA ASN A 521 -19.09 57.94 -21.13
C ASN A 521 -18.55 56.66 -21.81
N SER A 522 -18.02 56.79 -23.03
CA SER A 522 -17.71 55.62 -23.89
C SER A 522 -16.73 54.64 -23.22
N ASP A 523 -15.73 55.18 -22.53
CA ASP A 523 -14.61 54.45 -21.94
C ASP A 523 -15.05 53.52 -20.78
N GLU A 524 -16.11 53.89 -20.07
CA GLU A 524 -16.65 53.12 -18.94
C GLU A 524 -17.37 51.85 -19.44
N LEU A 525 -18.08 51.97 -20.56
CA LEU A 525 -18.70 50.85 -21.27
C LEU A 525 -17.65 49.89 -21.87
N GLU A 526 -16.40 50.32 -22.09
CA GLU A 526 -15.31 49.40 -22.46
C GLU A 526 -14.70 48.70 -21.25
N ARG A 527 -14.55 49.39 -20.11
CA ARG A 527 -14.04 48.79 -18.86
C ARG A 527 -14.94 47.67 -18.35
N ASP A 528 -16.25 47.87 -18.33
CA ASP A 528 -17.19 46.82 -17.90
C ASP A 528 -17.16 45.60 -18.84
N LYS A 529 -17.08 45.81 -20.16
CA LYS A 529 -16.89 44.71 -21.13
C LYS A 529 -15.61 43.91 -20.85
N ILE A 530 -14.51 44.57 -20.48
CA ILE A 530 -13.24 43.89 -20.15
C ILE A 530 -13.37 43.09 -18.86
N LEU A 531 -13.91 43.68 -17.78
CA LEU A 531 -14.11 43.00 -16.49
C LEU A 531 -15.09 41.82 -16.62
N ARG A 532 -16.20 42.02 -17.32
CA ARG A 532 -17.16 40.96 -17.63
C ARG A 532 -16.50 39.82 -18.39
N LYS A 533 -15.71 40.12 -19.44
CA LYS A 533 -14.97 39.10 -20.19
C LYS A 533 -13.99 38.34 -19.28
N GLN A 534 -13.24 39.02 -18.42
CA GLN A 534 -12.34 38.35 -17.47
C GLN A 534 -13.08 37.40 -16.51
N ARG A 535 -14.27 37.79 -16.01
CA ARG A 535 -15.10 36.90 -15.18
C ARG A 535 -15.65 35.71 -15.97
N GLU A 536 -16.05 35.90 -17.23
CA GLU A 536 -16.49 34.83 -18.13
C GLU A 536 -15.33 33.86 -18.45
N ASP A 537 -14.12 34.37 -18.75
CA ASP A 537 -12.90 33.60 -18.99
C ASP A 537 -12.47 32.80 -17.72
N GLN A 538 -12.53 33.41 -16.53
CA GLN A 538 -12.24 32.71 -15.25
C GLN A 538 -13.24 31.59 -14.96
N GLN A 539 -14.54 31.82 -15.17
CA GLN A 539 -15.57 30.78 -14.96
C GLN A 539 -15.42 29.64 -15.98
N ALA A 540 -15.05 29.95 -17.23
CA ALA A 540 -14.71 28.95 -18.23
C ALA A 540 -13.49 28.11 -17.81
N ALA A 541 -12.43 28.74 -17.29
CA ALA A 541 -11.23 28.06 -16.81
C ALA A 541 -11.51 27.14 -15.60
N GLN A 542 -12.27 27.62 -14.60
CA GLN A 542 -12.67 26.81 -13.44
C GLN A 542 -13.54 25.62 -13.86
N LYS A 543 -14.48 25.83 -14.79
CA LYS A 543 -15.30 24.73 -15.33
C LYS A 543 -14.44 23.70 -16.07
N ALA A 544 -13.53 24.15 -16.92
CA ALA A 544 -12.64 23.27 -17.69
C ALA A 544 -11.70 22.45 -16.78
N ALA A 545 -11.11 23.06 -15.76
CA ALA A 545 -10.26 22.37 -14.78
C ALA A 545 -11.03 21.27 -14.02
N LYS A 546 -12.28 21.55 -13.63
CA LYS A 546 -13.14 20.55 -13.01
C LYS A 546 -13.53 19.44 -14.00
N GLU A 547 -13.91 19.78 -15.23
CA GLU A 547 -14.27 18.81 -16.27
C GLU A 547 -13.08 17.88 -16.62
N GLU A 548 -11.86 18.42 -16.58
CA GLU A 548 -10.61 17.64 -16.70
C GLU A 548 -10.38 16.71 -15.49
N GLU A 549 -10.66 17.16 -14.26
CA GLU A 549 -10.59 16.32 -13.05
C GLU A 549 -11.64 15.20 -13.06
N ASP A 550 -12.90 15.52 -13.36
CA ASP A 550 -13.98 14.54 -13.51
C ASP A 550 -13.65 13.53 -14.63
N ASN A 551 -13.01 13.97 -15.73
CA ASN A 551 -12.52 13.08 -16.79
C ASN A 551 -11.33 12.21 -16.35
N ARG A 552 -10.34 12.75 -15.62
CA ARG A 552 -9.26 11.95 -15.00
C ARG A 552 -9.82 10.87 -14.08
N ASN A 553 -10.79 11.21 -13.25
CA ASN A 553 -11.46 10.28 -12.34
C ASN A 553 -12.28 9.21 -13.10
N ARG A 554 -12.95 9.59 -14.21
CA ARG A 554 -13.64 8.66 -15.11
C ARG A 554 -12.68 7.67 -15.77
N VAL A 555 -11.55 8.13 -16.33
CA VAL A 555 -10.53 7.27 -16.95
C VAL A 555 -9.93 6.32 -15.92
N ARG A 556 -9.60 6.82 -14.71
CA ARG A 556 -9.11 5.99 -13.60
C ARG A 556 -10.11 4.89 -13.22
N ARG A 557 -11.41 5.21 -13.12
CA ARG A 557 -12.48 4.23 -12.85
C ARG A 557 -12.63 3.20 -13.98
N ALA A 558 -12.52 3.62 -15.24
CA ALA A 558 -12.61 2.72 -16.40
C ALA A 558 -11.47 1.69 -16.41
N HIS A 559 -10.21 2.13 -16.25
CA HIS A 559 -9.04 1.24 -16.16
C HIS A 559 -9.14 0.23 -15.00
N LEU A 560 -9.72 0.64 -13.87
CA LEU A 560 -9.93 -0.26 -12.73
C LEU A 560 -11.06 -1.28 -12.96
N ALA A 561 -12.12 -0.88 -13.66
CA ALA A 561 -13.17 -1.81 -14.11
C ALA A 561 -12.64 -2.81 -15.14
N GLU A 562 -11.74 -2.38 -16.03
CA GLU A 562 -11.01 -3.24 -16.97
C GLU A 562 -10.07 -4.22 -16.24
N GLN A 563 -9.31 -3.77 -15.24
CA GLN A 563 -8.52 -4.67 -14.40
C GLN A 563 -9.39 -5.71 -13.67
N LEU A 564 -10.53 -5.31 -13.10
CA LEU A 564 -11.50 -6.24 -12.51
C LEU A 564 -12.10 -7.22 -13.55
N ALA A 565 -12.32 -6.78 -14.79
CA ALA A 565 -12.77 -7.66 -15.87
C ALA A 565 -11.68 -8.68 -16.26
N ASN A 566 -10.44 -8.24 -16.42
CA ASN A 566 -9.30 -9.11 -16.75
C ASN A 566 -9.03 -10.13 -15.63
N LEU A 567 -9.21 -9.75 -14.36
CA LEU A 567 -9.20 -10.69 -13.23
C LEU A 567 -10.36 -11.70 -13.31
N ARG A 568 -11.60 -11.24 -13.56
CA ARG A 568 -12.77 -12.14 -13.78
C ARG A 568 -12.55 -13.12 -14.94
N GLU A 569 -11.84 -12.73 -16.00
CA GLU A 569 -11.48 -13.64 -17.10
C GLU A 569 -10.33 -14.59 -16.73
N THR A 570 -9.32 -14.11 -16.01
CA THR A 570 -8.22 -14.96 -15.50
C THR A 570 -8.76 -16.09 -14.63
N TYR A 571 -9.66 -15.77 -13.70
CA TYR A 571 -10.35 -16.75 -12.85
C TYR A 571 -11.47 -17.54 -13.56
N ARG A 572 -11.85 -17.17 -14.79
CA ARG A 572 -12.82 -17.92 -15.61
C ARG A 572 -12.22 -19.15 -16.25
N PHE A 573 -10.94 -19.10 -16.65
CA PHE A 573 -10.28 -20.17 -17.41
C PHE A 573 -9.37 -21.07 -16.58
N SER A 574 -8.96 -20.63 -15.38
CA SER A 574 -8.23 -21.45 -14.42
C SER A 574 -8.76 -21.20 -13.01
N TRP A 575 -9.58 -22.12 -12.49
CA TRP A 575 -9.81 -22.26 -11.06
C TRP A 575 -8.61 -23.03 -10.50
N PRO A 576 -7.63 -22.39 -9.82
CA PRO A 576 -6.32 -23.02 -9.61
C PRO A 576 -6.40 -24.23 -8.68
N PHE A 577 -5.62 -25.27 -8.99
CA PHE A 577 -5.53 -26.48 -8.16
C PHE A 577 -5.08 -26.17 -6.72
N ASP A 578 -4.21 -25.17 -6.51
CA ASP A 578 -3.91 -24.68 -5.16
C ASP A 578 -4.91 -23.60 -4.70
N ILE A 579 -5.77 -24.03 -3.78
CA ILE A 579 -6.77 -23.23 -3.08
C ILE A 579 -6.13 -22.13 -2.22
N ALA A 580 -4.94 -22.36 -1.65
CA ALA A 580 -4.23 -21.41 -0.80
C ALA A 580 -3.69 -20.22 -1.62
N THR A 581 -2.89 -20.47 -2.66
CA THR A 581 -2.34 -19.44 -3.56
C THR A 581 -3.45 -18.62 -4.22
N ARG A 582 -4.55 -19.27 -4.63
CA ARG A 582 -5.77 -18.62 -5.16
C ARG A 582 -6.33 -17.61 -4.16
N TYR A 583 -6.52 -18.00 -2.90
CA TYR A 583 -7.12 -17.17 -1.86
C TYR A 583 -6.19 -16.03 -1.38
N PHE A 584 -4.87 -16.24 -1.39
CA PHE A 584 -3.91 -15.17 -1.14
C PHE A 584 -4.00 -14.06 -2.20
N HIS A 585 -3.83 -14.38 -3.48
CA HIS A 585 -3.81 -13.39 -4.58
C HIS A 585 -5.12 -12.61 -4.68
N THR A 586 -6.24 -13.33 -4.88
CA THR A 586 -7.59 -12.74 -4.95
C THR A 586 -7.89 -11.90 -3.70
N GLY A 587 -7.49 -12.40 -2.53
CA GLY A 587 -7.67 -11.73 -1.25
C GLY A 587 -6.87 -10.45 -1.08
N THR A 588 -5.67 -10.33 -1.67
CA THR A 588 -4.87 -9.10 -1.64
C THR A 588 -5.37 -8.07 -2.65
N GLU A 589 -5.67 -8.49 -3.88
CA GLU A 589 -6.18 -7.60 -4.93
C GLU A 589 -7.54 -7.03 -4.54
N PHE A 590 -8.45 -7.85 -4.03
CA PHE A 590 -9.74 -7.42 -3.50
C PHE A 590 -9.60 -6.39 -2.37
N LEU A 591 -8.65 -6.59 -1.45
CA LEU A 591 -8.35 -5.65 -0.35
C LEU A 591 -7.99 -4.26 -0.87
N GLU A 592 -7.16 -4.20 -1.91
CA GLU A 592 -6.70 -2.97 -2.53
C GLU A 592 -7.83 -2.31 -3.35
N LEU A 593 -8.47 -3.06 -4.24
CA LEU A 593 -9.45 -2.56 -5.20
C LEU A 593 -10.74 -2.09 -4.53
N THR A 594 -11.27 -2.81 -3.54
CA THR A 594 -12.55 -2.44 -2.91
C THR A 594 -12.42 -1.24 -1.98
N TRP A 595 -11.51 -1.28 -1.01
CA TRP A 595 -11.42 -0.24 0.03
C TRP A 595 -10.68 1.03 -0.40
N LYS A 596 -9.66 0.96 -1.26
CA LYS A 596 -8.93 2.19 -1.67
C LYS A 596 -9.66 2.99 -2.75
N LEU A 597 -10.50 2.33 -3.57
CA LEU A 597 -10.98 2.89 -4.85
C LEU A 597 -12.51 3.03 -4.95
N GLY A 598 -13.26 2.53 -3.96
CA GLY A 598 -14.71 2.73 -3.88
C GLY A 598 -15.49 2.03 -5.00
N LEU A 599 -15.02 0.86 -5.44
CA LEU A 599 -15.57 0.12 -6.60
C LEU A 599 -16.85 -0.68 -6.30
N GLY A 600 -17.52 -0.45 -5.17
CA GLY A 600 -18.60 -1.32 -4.69
C GLY A 600 -19.90 -1.33 -5.50
N ASP A 601 -20.07 -0.42 -6.46
CA ASP A 601 -21.10 -0.51 -7.51
C ASP A 601 -20.91 -1.76 -8.41
N THR A 602 -19.71 -2.36 -8.39
CA THR A 602 -19.34 -3.51 -9.23
C THR A 602 -19.21 -4.83 -8.45
N LEU A 603 -19.48 -4.83 -7.13
CA LEU A 603 -19.31 -6.03 -6.30
C LEU A 603 -20.41 -7.06 -6.58
N THR A 604 -20.04 -8.14 -7.23
CA THR A 604 -20.86 -9.34 -7.41
C THR A 604 -20.38 -10.45 -6.47
N LEU A 605 -21.24 -11.44 -6.21
CA LEU A 605 -20.88 -12.63 -5.44
C LEU A 605 -19.61 -13.32 -5.98
N GLU A 606 -19.46 -13.37 -7.30
CA GLU A 606 -18.28 -13.87 -8.01
C GLU A 606 -16.98 -13.12 -7.70
N THR A 607 -17.04 -11.82 -7.39
CA THR A 607 -15.84 -11.00 -7.14
C THR A 607 -15.34 -11.05 -5.71
N ILE A 608 -16.13 -11.58 -4.77
CA ILE A 608 -15.72 -11.67 -3.37
C ILE A 608 -14.86 -12.92 -3.21
N PRO A 609 -13.62 -12.83 -2.69
CA PRO A 609 -12.74 -13.97 -2.51
C PRO A 609 -13.21 -14.78 -1.30
N TRP A 610 -14.25 -15.60 -1.50
CA TRP A 610 -14.82 -16.41 -0.43
C TRP A 610 -13.85 -17.51 0.02
N PRO A 611 -13.64 -17.70 1.33
CA PRO A 611 -12.79 -18.75 1.88
C PRO A 611 -13.53 -20.09 1.90
N ILE A 612 -13.82 -20.64 0.71
CA ILE A 612 -14.56 -21.88 0.48
C ILE A 612 -13.91 -22.66 -0.67
N GLU A 613 -14.10 -23.98 -0.74
CA GLU A 613 -13.51 -24.78 -1.82
C GLU A 613 -14.20 -24.56 -3.18
N LYS A 614 -15.53 -24.49 -3.16
CA LYS A 614 -16.42 -24.31 -4.32
C LYS A 614 -16.05 -23.07 -5.15
N ASN A 615 -16.40 -23.10 -6.43
CA ASN A 615 -16.30 -21.96 -7.34
C ASN A 615 -17.41 -20.93 -7.02
N PRO A 616 -17.10 -19.63 -6.77
CA PRO A 616 -18.07 -18.58 -6.47
C PRO A 616 -19.23 -18.38 -7.45
N ARG A 617 -19.15 -18.95 -8.67
CA ARG A 617 -20.29 -18.98 -9.62
C ARG A 617 -21.38 -19.97 -9.22
N ASP A 618 -20.99 -21.07 -8.61
CA ASP A 618 -21.88 -22.19 -8.27
C ASP A 618 -22.42 -22.06 -6.83
N VAL A 619 -22.03 -20.99 -6.13
CA VAL A 619 -22.24 -20.79 -4.69
C VAL A 619 -23.34 -19.75 -4.45
N GLN A 620 -24.44 -20.19 -3.84
CA GLN A 620 -25.46 -19.28 -3.33
C GLN A 620 -25.02 -18.63 -2.01
N PRO A 621 -25.44 -17.38 -1.70
CA PRO A 621 -25.08 -16.70 -0.45
C PRO A 621 -25.37 -17.51 0.82
N SER A 622 -26.44 -18.31 0.80
CA SER A 622 -26.85 -19.19 1.90
C SER A 622 -25.90 -20.36 2.15
N GLU A 623 -25.07 -20.75 1.19
CA GLU A 623 -24.08 -21.81 1.34
C GLU A 623 -22.77 -21.32 1.97
N ILE A 624 -22.58 -20.00 2.08
CA ILE A 624 -21.37 -19.37 2.61
C ILE A 624 -21.45 -19.32 4.16
N GLY A 625 -21.75 -20.46 4.75
CA GLY A 625 -21.86 -20.67 6.19
C GLY A 625 -20.54 -21.11 6.83
N TYR A 626 -20.58 -21.32 8.15
CA TYR A 626 -19.45 -21.89 8.92
C TYR A 626 -18.96 -23.22 8.30
N GLU A 627 -19.92 -24.09 7.97
CA GLU A 627 -19.71 -25.46 7.44
C GLU A 627 -18.94 -25.51 6.10
N ALA A 628 -19.04 -24.47 5.27
CA ALA A 628 -18.30 -24.40 3.99
C ALA A 628 -16.89 -23.81 4.13
N VAL A 629 -16.63 -23.12 5.24
CA VAL A 629 -15.41 -22.33 5.50
C VAL A 629 -14.41 -23.10 6.35
N GLU A 630 -14.89 -23.94 7.27
CA GLU A 630 -14.03 -24.78 8.12
C GLU A 630 -13.21 -25.82 7.33
N PRO A 631 -13.76 -26.61 6.37
CA PRO A 631 -12.97 -27.57 5.58
C PRO A 631 -11.90 -26.88 4.71
N PHE A 632 -12.23 -25.72 4.16
CA PHE A 632 -11.30 -24.88 3.40
C PHE A 632 -10.09 -24.44 4.25
N PHE A 633 -10.33 -24.01 5.50
CA PHE A 633 -9.24 -23.60 6.37
C PHE A 633 -8.44 -24.78 6.93
N ALA A 634 -9.08 -25.90 7.28
CA ALA A 634 -8.37 -27.12 7.69
C ALA A 634 -7.34 -27.56 6.63
N LYS A 635 -7.76 -27.66 5.37
CA LYS A 635 -6.92 -28.04 4.22
C LYS A 635 -5.78 -27.08 3.93
N ILE A 636 -5.96 -25.77 4.17
CA ILE A 636 -4.87 -24.78 4.08
C ILE A 636 -3.94 -24.87 5.30
N GLY A 637 -4.46 -25.23 6.48
CA GLY A 637 -3.66 -25.51 7.67
C GLY A 637 -2.72 -26.71 7.51
N GLU A 638 -3.07 -27.67 6.67
CA GLU A 638 -2.22 -28.82 6.30
C GLU A 638 -1.09 -28.44 5.33
N SER A 639 -1.32 -27.48 4.42
CA SER A 639 -0.36 -27.09 3.38
C SER A 639 0.60 -25.96 3.77
N MET A 640 0.41 -25.35 4.95
CA MET A 640 1.15 -24.17 5.40
C MET A 640 1.76 -24.34 6.80
N SER A 641 2.88 -23.67 7.07
CA SER A 641 3.44 -23.61 8.43
C SER A 641 2.52 -22.86 9.38
N THR A 642 2.45 -23.27 10.65
CA THR A 642 1.52 -22.74 11.67
C THR A 642 1.54 -21.21 11.77
N HIS A 643 2.72 -20.59 11.66
CA HIS A 643 2.87 -19.13 11.65
C HIS A 643 2.25 -18.48 10.40
N ALA A 644 2.43 -19.07 9.22
CA ALA A 644 1.86 -18.55 7.97
C ALA A 644 0.34 -18.74 7.93
N TYR A 645 -0.15 -19.88 8.44
CA TYR A 645 -1.58 -20.16 8.63
C TYR A 645 -2.23 -19.15 9.61
N PHE A 646 -1.63 -18.93 10.78
CA PHE A 646 -2.12 -17.93 11.74
C PHE A 646 -2.13 -16.50 11.18
N LYS A 647 -1.12 -16.15 10.36
CA LYS A 647 -1.07 -14.87 9.63
C LYS A 647 -2.22 -14.76 8.61
N LEU A 648 -2.55 -15.84 7.90
CA LEU A 648 -3.68 -15.90 6.96
C LEU A 648 -5.04 -15.75 7.67
N LEU A 649 -5.25 -16.45 8.79
CA LEU A 649 -6.47 -16.33 9.61
C LEU A 649 -6.65 -14.88 10.10
N ARG A 650 -5.58 -14.25 10.60
CA ARG A 650 -5.63 -12.85 11.05
C ARG A 650 -5.96 -11.88 9.90
N LEU A 651 -5.38 -12.07 8.72
CA LEU A 651 -5.72 -11.27 7.53
C LEU A 651 -7.17 -11.49 7.07
N THR A 652 -7.65 -12.74 7.15
CA THR A 652 -9.03 -13.11 6.84
C THR A 652 -10.02 -12.45 7.80
N LEU A 653 -9.76 -12.50 9.10
CA LEU A 653 -10.61 -11.87 10.12
C LEU A 653 -10.68 -10.34 9.93
N ILE A 654 -9.57 -9.72 9.52
CA ILE A 654 -9.51 -8.29 9.17
C ILE A 654 -10.26 -8.00 7.86
N ARG A 655 -10.34 -8.96 6.92
CA ARG A 655 -11.06 -8.84 5.64
C ARG A 655 -12.58 -9.04 5.81
N PHE A 656 -13.01 -10.01 6.61
CA PHE A 656 -14.43 -10.36 6.82
C PHE A 656 -15.00 -9.84 8.15
N HIS A 657 -14.47 -8.74 8.67
CA HIS A 657 -15.00 -8.10 9.89
C HIS A 657 -16.38 -7.45 9.61
N PRO A 658 -17.46 -7.80 10.34
CA PRO A 658 -18.81 -7.31 10.06
C PRO A 658 -18.92 -5.78 9.93
N ASP A 659 -18.37 -5.00 10.87
CA ASP A 659 -18.39 -3.52 10.86
C ASP A 659 -17.89 -2.87 9.56
N LYS A 660 -16.92 -3.49 8.88
CA LYS A 660 -16.39 -2.97 7.61
C LYS A 660 -17.37 -3.15 6.47
N TRP A 661 -18.08 -4.28 6.48
CA TRP A 661 -19.04 -4.64 5.45
C TRP A 661 -20.41 -4.00 5.68
N GLY A 662 -20.84 -3.80 6.94
CA GLY A 662 -22.06 -3.03 7.25
C GLY A 662 -22.04 -1.64 6.62
N ARG A 663 -20.92 -0.91 6.76
CA ARG A 663 -20.70 0.40 6.08
C ARG A 663 -20.66 0.29 4.56
N PHE A 664 -20.16 -0.81 4.03
CA PHE A 664 -20.14 -1.06 2.59
C PHE A 664 -21.58 -1.23 2.06
N PHE A 665 -22.41 -2.02 2.74
CA PHE A 665 -23.83 -2.21 2.40
C PHE A 665 -24.72 -1.00 2.72
N GLU A 666 -24.22 0.00 3.43
CA GLU A 666 -24.86 1.32 3.60
C GLU A 666 -24.56 2.28 2.42
N ILE A 667 -23.36 2.18 1.83
CA ILE A 667 -22.95 3.01 0.67
C ILE A 667 -23.60 2.50 -0.61
N TYR A 668 -23.64 1.18 -0.79
CA TYR A 668 -24.11 0.53 -2.00
C TYR A 668 -25.51 -0.08 -1.76
N ASN A 669 -26.50 0.42 -2.48
CA ASN A 669 -27.93 0.15 -2.25
C ASN A 669 -28.36 -1.22 -2.80
N TYR A 670 -27.84 -2.29 -2.21
CA TYR A 670 -28.19 -3.68 -2.50
C TYR A 670 -29.66 -3.99 -2.14
N ASP A 671 -30.22 -5.02 -2.78
CA ASP A 671 -31.46 -5.67 -2.34
C ASP A 671 -31.33 -6.08 -0.85
N PRO A 672 -32.27 -5.68 0.03
CA PRO A 672 -32.30 -6.10 1.43
C PRO A 672 -32.16 -7.61 1.66
N LEU A 673 -32.67 -8.47 0.76
CA LEU A 673 -32.54 -9.92 0.88
C LEU A 673 -31.10 -10.39 0.63
N LEU A 674 -30.49 -9.92 -0.46
CA LEU A 674 -29.08 -10.19 -0.77
C LEU A 674 -28.15 -9.61 0.30
N ARG A 675 -28.44 -8.40 0.79
CA ARG A 675 -27.71 -7.76 1.90
C ARG A 675 -27.76 -8.62 3.16
N ALA A 676 -28.94 -9.06 3.59
CA ALA A 676 -29.09 -9.89 4.79
C ALA A 676 -28.35 -11.23 4.66
N ALA A 677 -28.38 -11.85 3.47
CA ALA A 677 -27.64 -13.08 3.20
C ALA A 677 -26.11 -12.86 3.23
N LEU A 678 -25.61 -11.75 2.66
CA LEU A 678 -24.21 -11.36 2.73
C LEU A 678 -23.74 -11.06 4.16
N GLU A 679 -24.51 -10.28 4.92
CA GLU A 679 -24.22 -9.98 6.34
C GLU A 679 -24.18 -11.26 7.19
N SER A 680 -25.07 -12.22 6.92
CA SER A 680 -25.05 -13.56 7.53
C SER A 680 -23.78 -14.35 7.16
N ALA A 681 -23.45 -14.44 5.86
CA ALA A 681 -22.27 -15.14 5.36
C ALA A 681 -20.96 -14.60 5.95
N ILE A 682 -20.80 -13.27 5.96
CA ILE A 682 -19.62 -12.59 6.52
C ILE A 682 -19.53 -12.85 8.04
N SER A 683 -20.67 -12.85 8.74
CA SER A 683 -20.72 -13.22 10.16
C SER A 683 -20.38 -14.70 10.40
N GLY A 684 -20.75 -15.60 9.48
CA GLY A 684 -20.37 -17.02 9.49
C GLY A 684 -18.86 -17.21 9.32
N ILE A 685 -18.28 -16.59 8.28
CA ILE A 685 -16.82 -16.58 8.04
C ILE A 685 -16.07 -16.03 9.25
N SER A 686 -16.50 -14.88 9.79
CA SER A 686 -15.83 -14.26 10.95
C SER A 686 -15.84 -15.16 12.19
N LYS A 687 -16.88 -15.99 12.37
CA LYS A 687 -16.95 -16.99 13.45
C LYS A 687 -16.04 -18.19 13.19
N ALA A 688 -16.11 -18.78 11.99
CA ALA A 688 -15.26 -19.92 11.60
C ALA A 688 -13.77 -19.60 11.71
N VAL A 689 -13.37 -18.43 11.21
CA VAL A 689 -11.99 -17.93 11.26
C VAL A 689 -11.55 -17.64 12.70
N SER A 690 -12.45 -17.18 13.57
CA SER A 690 -12.13 -16.99 14.99
C SER A 690 -11.94 -18.32 15.71
N SER A 691 -12.77 -19.33 15.41
CA SER A 691 -12.65 -20.70 15.93
C SER A 691 -11.30 -21.32 15.53
N GLN A 692 -11.00 -21.33 14.22
CA GLN A 692 -9.73 -21.79 13.67
C GLN A 692 -8.52 -21.00 14.20
N MET A 693 -8.66 -19.70 14.48
CA MET A 693 -7.60 -18.89 15.08
C MET A 693 -7.38 -19.20 16.57
N THR A 694 -8.38 -19.70 17.31
CA THR A 694 -8.16 -20.26 18.66
C THR A 694 -7.49 -21.63 18.62
N GLU A 695 -7.88 -22.50 17.68
CA GLU A 695 -7.25 -23.82 17.51
C GLU A 695 -5.78 -23.72 17.06
N ALA A 696 -5.51 -22.89 16.05
CA ALA A 696 -4.15 -22.61 15.59
C ALA A 696 -3.26 -22.05 16.70
N ARG A 697 -3.84 -21.38 17.71
CA ARG A 697 -3.13 -20.82 18.86
C ARG A 697 -2.88 -21.83 19.98
N SER A 698 -3.64 -22.93 20.08
CA SER A 698 -3.32 -24.05 20.97
C SER A 698 -2.35 -25.07 20.34
N ARG A 699 -2.06 -24.93 19.04
CA ARG A 699 -1.01 -25.67 18.31
C ARG A 699 0.33 -24.89 18.24
N MET A 700 0.47 -23.78 18.97
CA MET A 700 1.65 -22.90 19.04
C MET A 700 2.15 -22.75 20.47
#